data_AF-A0A9X2HVC7-F1
#
_entry.id   AF-A0A9X2HVC7-F1
#
_cell.length_a   1.000
_cell.length_b   1.000
_cell.length_c   1.000
_cell.angle_alpha   90.00
_cell.angle_beta   90.00
_cell.angle_gamma   90.00
#
_symmetry.space_group_name_H-M   'P 1'
#
loop_
_entity.id
_entity.type
_entity.pdbx_description
1 polymer ?
#
loop_
_entity_poly.entity_id
_entity_poly.type
_entity_poly.pdbx_seq_one_letter_code
_entity_poly.pdbx_strand_id
1 'polypeptide(L)'
;MSALPYPALHASHGGIWIATEDGVRSVGRGEAVRLAADTPMLLLNAPLAAQRLGYPELSGLDLLELFAFLHPARFMVPTPRGLAKTLGLIEPASDAQVAPFLREAAAAMLAITQLDARERGGDWPEREGAWHAAQSLARLRWSWAPVVTQAIAKPEKAERWLFSRLPEWTEGAPRTPPRTVSLEAEEVRERLDALTGHGAEAREGQRLYAEAAASAFAPRTMRDSPNLVLAEAGTGIGKTLGYFAPASLWAAKADGAVWVSTFTKALQRQLSHEGERLFADPELRKKRIVTRKGRENYVCLLNLEDALQGGFAGRAAVLAQLVARWAAYSADGDMVGGDLPGWLPVLFRRNGSTALTDRRGECVYAGCPHYRKCFIERAARASADADLVIANHALVMVNAARGRESQTRPTRYVFDEGHHLFDAADAMFGVALSGQETIELRRWVTGPESGSRGRRRGLAARLSDVASYDEAGAQAIAEAVDAARALPSDGWLQRVAEGQPFGPIEHLLGAVRGLVYARDSDGSGEAGYGIETELAEPDPALIDATMPAAAALERLLRPMMALGRRLEAVLDEGPDWMDGQARARIEGAIASLGWRAETVAAWLSLIARIGGPATEEFVDWLAVERIEGREIDIGIHRRWLDPSKPFAETVLKPAHGALVTSATLRAGGDWDVAEARSGAQHLLHPAARFEAASPFDYAGRSEVIVVTDVKRGDMAALAGAYGRLIVAAQGGTLGLFTAIRRLRAVHARIADRLAREGLPLYAQHVDPIDTGTLVDIFRDDPRASLIGTDALRDGVDVPGHSLRLVVMEGVPWAKPSVLHAARRLAGGGSAYDDRIVRARLAQAFGRLIRRADDSGAFVLLSAAMPSRLLGAFPPGTPVSRITLDEAVSRVERLSSVAGLGQKAAAPAPSWPADPEFR
;
A
#
# COMPACT_ATOMS: atom_id res chain seq x y z
N MET A 1 37.22 2.63 18.93
CA MET A 1 37.37 1.47 18.01
C MET A 1 38.48 1.76 17.01
N SER A 2 39.30 0.75 16.67
CA SER A 2 40.08 0.79 15.43
C SER A 2 39.13 0.98 14.25
N ALA A 3 39.56 1.68 13.20
CA ALA A 3 38.77 1.80 11.98
C ALA A 3 38.35 0.40 11.49
N LEU A 4 37.11 0.26 11.01
CA LEU A 4 36.69 -1.00 10.40
C LEU A 4 37.64 -1.32 9.24
N PRO A 5 38.18 -2.55 9.15
CA PRO A 5 39.16 -2.92 8.13
C PRO A 5 38.53 -3.05 6.74
N TYR A 6 37.22 -2.85 6.63
CA TYR A 6 36.48 -3.01 5.39
C TYR A 6 36.55 -1.73 4.54
N PRO A 7 36.91 -1.85 3.25
CA PRO A 7 36.72 -0.77 2.29
C PRO A 7 35.24 -0.47 2.09
N ALA A 8 34.92 0.76 1.68
CA ALA A 8 33.57 1.16 1.32
C ALA A 8 33.46 1.43 -0.18
N LEU A 9 32.33 1.06 -0.78
CA LEU A 9 32.04 1.24 -2.20
C LEU A 9 30.77 2.08 -2.36
N HIS A 10 30.88 3.18 -3.09
CA HIS A 10 29.74 3.97 -3.55
C HIS A 10 29.66 3.90 -5.07
N ALA A 11 28.50 3.49 -5.60
CA ALA A 11 28.21 3.47 -7.02
C ALA A 11 26.97 4.33 -7.30
N SER A 12 27.14 5.37 -8.11
CA SER A 12 26.07 6.24 -8.60
C SER A 12 26.10 6.29 -10.13
N HIS A 13 25.18 7.02 -10.74
CA HIS A 13 25.25 7.35 -12.17
C HIS A 13 26.36 8.38 -12.47
N GLY A 14 26.88 9.09 -11.45
CA GLY A 14 27.95 10.08 -11.58
C GLY A 14 29.36 9.47 -11.53
N GLY A 15 29.51 8.28 -10.95
CA GLY A 15 30.79 7.57 -10.88
C GLY A 15 30.78 6.43 -9.86
N ILE A 16 31.97 5.85 -9.64
CA ILE A 16 32.17 4.78 -8.68
C ILE A 16 33.41 5.10 -7.84
N TRP A 17 33.27 5.09 -6.52
CA TRP A 17 34.34 5.43 -5.59
C TRP A 17 34.55 4.32 -4.57
N ILE A 18 35.81 4.07 -4.25
CA ILE A 18 36.22 3.17 -3.18
C ILE A 18 37.02 3.96 -2.16
N ALA A 19 36.69 3.79 -0.88
CA ALA A 19 37.44 4.33 0.23
C ALA A 19 38.10 3.20 1.05
N THR A 20 39.41 3.29 1.24
CA THR A 20 40.21 2.43 2.15
C THR A 20 40.76 3.28 3.29
N GLU A 21 41.63 2.72 4.13
CA GLU A 21 42.40 3.50 5.11
C GLU A 21 43.37 4.49 4.45
N ASP A 22 43.85 4.16 3.25
CA ASP A 22 44.81 4.97 2.49
C ASP A 22 44.16 6.17 1.78
N GLY A 23 42.83 6.24 1.76
CA GLY A 23 42.07 7.34 1.15
C GLY A 23 40.97 6.88 0.20
N VAL A 24 40.45 7.83 -0.58
CA VAL A 24 39.38 7.60 -1.57
C VAL A 24 39.90 7.72 -2.99
N ARG A 25 39.42 6.87 -3.88
CA ARG A 25 39.73 6.93 -5.31
C ARG A 25 38.53 6.55 -6.17
N SER A 26 38.46 7.16 -7.36
CA SER A 26 37.52 6.75 -8.40
C SER A 26 38.00 5.47 -9.09
N VAL A 27 37.08 4.58 -9.43
CA VAL A 27 37.38 3.29 -10.06
C VAL A 27 36.47 3.00 -11.25
N GLY A 28 36.92 2.16 -12.17
CA GLY A 28 36.09 1.65 -13.25
C GLY A 28 35.12 0.57 -12.76
N ARG A 29 34.00 0.37 -13.47
CA ARG A 29 32.98 -0.64 -13.13
C ARG A 29 33.56 -2.05 -12.99
N GLY A 30 34.40 -2.49 -13.93
CA GLY A 30 35.01 -3.83 -13.88
C GLY A 30 35.93 -4.01 -12.67
N GLU A 31 36.67 -2.97 -12.30
CA GLU A 31 37.51 -2.99 -11.10
C GLU A 31 36.67 -3.03 -9.82
N ALA A 32 35.62 -2.22 -9.73
CA ALA A 32 34.70 -2.21 -8.60
C ALA A 32 34.04 -3.58 -8.36
N VAL A 33 33.55 -4.21 -9.44
CA VAL A 33 32.94 -5.55 -9.37
C VAL A 33 33.97 -6.60 -8.91
N ARG A 34 35.19 -6.57 -9.45
CA ARG A 34 36.28 -7.47 -9.02
C ARG A 34 36.61 -7.28 -7.54
N LEU A 35 36.80 -6.04 -7.10
CA LEU A 35 37.12 -5.74 -5.70
C LEU A 35 36.00 -6.16 -4.75
N ALA A 36 34.74 -5.94 -5.13
CA ALA A 36 33.59 -6.36 -4.31
C ALA A 36 33.39 -7.88 -4.29
N ALA A 37 33.88 -8.61 -5.30
CA ALA A 37 33.90 -10.07 -5.30
C ALA A 37 35.05 -10.63 -4.43
N ASP A 38 36.21 -9.97 -4.43
CA ASP A 38 37.41 -10.41 -3.70
C ASP A 38 37.36 -10.05 -2.21
N THR A 39 36.78 -8.90 -1.85
CA THR A 39 36.80 -8.35 -0.49
C THR A 39 35.41 -7.83 -0.09
N PRO A 40 34.89 -8.19 1.10
CA PRO A 40 33.64 -7.62 1.60
C PRO A 40 33.70 -6.09 1.70
N MET A 41 32.76 -5.42 1.03
CA MET A 41 32.67 -3.96 0.99
C MET A 41 31.56 -3.46 1.93
N LEU A 42 31.78 -2.30 2.56
CA LEU A 42 30.71 -1.50 3.14
C LEU A 42 29.89 -0.85 2.01
N LEU A 43 28.57 -1.03 2.08
CA LEU A 43 27.63 -0.61 1.05
C LEU A 43 26.44 0.08 1.68
N LEU A 44 25.81 1.00 0.96
CA LEU A 44 24.49 1.51 1.30
C LEU A 44 23.51 1.06 0.22
N ASN A 45 22.50 0.26 0.58
CA ASN A 45 21.53 -0.30 -0.36
C ASN A 45 22.23 -1.14 -1.46
N ALA A 46 22.74 -2.30 -1.08
CA ALA A 46 23.43 -3.23 -1.96
C ALA A 46 22.66 -3.57 -3.24
N PRO A 47 21.32 -3.77 -3.23
CA PRO A 47 20.55 -3.92 -4.48
C PRO A 47 20.68 -2.73 -5.43
N LEU A 48 20.63 -1.50 -4.91
CA LEU A 48 20.77 -0.30 -5.72
C LEU A 48 22.20 -0.19 -6.27
N ALA A 49 23.21 -0.38 -5.42
CA ALA A 49 24.61 -0.38 -5.84
C ALA A 49 24.90 -1.44 -6.92
N ALA A 50 24.38 -2.66 -6.75
CA ALA A 50 24.48 -3.74 -7.74
C ALA A 50 23.89 -3.33 -9.08
N GLN A 51 22.70 -2.71 -9.07
CA GLN A 51 22.06 -2.22 -10.29
C GLN A 51 22.90 -1.13 -10.97
N ARG A 52 23.45 -0.16 -10.22
CA ARG A 52 24.32 0.89 -10.79
C ARG A 52 25.61 0.33 -11.39
N LEU A 53 26.12 -0.76 -10.83
CA LEU A 53 27.25 -1.51 -11.38
C LEU A 53 26.87 -2.42 -12.56
N GLY A 54 25.58 -2.59 -12.88
CA GLY A 54 25.12 -3.57 -13.86
C GLY A 54 25.43 -5.01 -13.45
N TYR A 55 25.54 -5.28 -12.14
CA TYR A 55 25.89 -6.57 -11.56
C TYR A 55 24.63 -7.22 -10.95
N PRO A 56 24.37 -8.54 -11.15
CA PRO A 56 23.10 -9.14 -10.73
C PRO A 56 22.82 -9.06 -9.22
N GLU A 57 23.84 -9.35 -8.41
CA GLU A 57 23.76 -9.36 -6.95
C GLU A 57 25.12 -9.00 -6.36
N LEU A 58 25.13 -8.02 -5.47
CA LEU A 58 26.34 -7.59 -4.76
C LEU A 58 26.23 -8.06 -3.31
N SER A 59 27.23 -8.80 -2.85
CA SER A 59 27.34 -9.23 -1.45
C SER A 59 28.31 -8.31 -0.71
N GLY A 60 27.94 -7.90 0.50
CA GLY A 60 28.77 -7.02 1.32
C GLY A 60 28.10 -6.71 2.65
N LEU A 61 28.70 -5.77 3.37
CA LEU A 61 28.20 -5.23 4.63
C LEU A 61 27.28 -4.04 4.32
N ASP A 62 25.98 -4.32 4.13
CA ASP A 62 24.99 -3.28 3.86
C ASP A 62 24.62 -2.53 5.14
N LEU A 63 24.87 -1.21 5.17
CA LEU A 63 24.59 -0.34 6.31
C LEU A 63 23.10 -0.30 6.66
N LEU A 64 22.19 -0.52 5.71
CA LEU A 64 20.77 -0.58 5.98
C LEU A 64 20.37 -1.83 6.78
N GLU A 65 21.04 -2.95 6.54
CA GLU A 65 20.83 -4.17 7.35
C GLU A 65 21.36 -3.99 8.77
N LEU A 66 22.52 -3.34 8.92
CA LEU A 66 23.06 -3.01 10.25
C LEU A 66 22.13 -2.05 11.00
N PHE A 67 21.65 -1.00 10.33
CA PHE A 67 20.71 -0.05 10.90
C PHE A 67 19.43 -0.75 11.37
N ALA A 68 18.81 -1.58 10.52
CA ALA A 68 17.61 -2.34 10.87
C ALA A 68 17.82 -3.30 12.06
N PHE A 69 19.03 -3.83 12.20
CA PHE A 69 19.40 -4.67 13.34
C PHE A 69 19.62 -3.84 14.62
N LEU A 70 20.30 -2.69 14.56
CA LEU A 70 20.61 -1.89 15.74
C LEU A 70 19.43 -1.04 16.22
N HIS A 71 18.62 -0.57 15.28
CA HIS A 71 17.48 0.34 15.48
C HIS A 71 16.19 -0.27 14.93
N PRO A 72 15.73 -1.43 15.45
CA PRO A 72 14.47 -2.01 15.03
C PRO A 72 13.31 -1.03 15.25
N ALA A 73 12.35 -1.01 14.32
CA ALA A 73 11.16 -0.15 14.35
C ALA A 73 11.46 1.37 14.29
N ARG A 74 12.67 1.76 13.85
CA ARG A 74 13.00 3.15 13.52
C ARG A 74 13.11 3.34 12.01
N PHE A 75 12.60 4.46 11.53
CA PHE A 75 12.69 4.83 10.12
C PHE A 75 13.88 5.75 9.85
N MET A 76 14.52 5.55 8.70
CA MET A 76 15.45 6.50 8.10
C MET A 76 15.31 6.51 6.59
N VAL A 77 15.58 7.65 5.96
CA VAL A 77 15.64 7.77 4.48
C VAL A 77 16.92 7.08 4.00
N PRO A 78 16.87 6.06 3.11
CA PRO A 78 18.02 5.21 2.78
C PRO A 78 18.98 5.85 1.76
N THR A 79 19.44 7.06 2.07
CA THR A 79 20.43 7.83 1.30
C THR A 79 21.59 8.24 2.22
N PRO A 80 22.76 8.62 1.68
CA PRO A 80 23.86 9.13 2.49
C PRO A 80 23.44 10.33 3.36
N ARG A 81 22.69 11.27 2.78
CA ARG A 81 22.08 12.40 3.48
C ARG A 81 21.13 11.96 4.60
N GLY A 82 20.21 11.04 4.31
CA GLY A 82 19.28 10.52 5.31
C GLY A 82 19.98 9.80 6.47
N LEU A 83 21.05 9.06 6.17
CA LEU A 83 21.90 8.41 7.17
C LEU A 83 22.64 9.43 8.03
N ALA A 84 23.24 10.45 7.40
CA ALA A 84 23.97 11.51 8.09
C ALA A 84 23.05 12.24 9.08
N LYS A 85 21.86 12.66 8.62
CA LYS A 85 20.84 13.31 9.46
C LYS A 85 20.38 12.42 10.61
N THR A 86 20.18 11.13 10.37
CA THR A 86 19.71 10.19 11.40
C THR A 86 20.78 9.93 12.48
N LEU A 87 22.05 9.86 12.08
CA LEU A 87 23.18 9.61 12.97
C LEU A 87 23.80 10.89 13.56
N GLY A 88 23.35 12.08 13.13
CA GLY A 88 23.95 13.36 13.53
C GLY A 88 25.36 13.60 12.96
N LEU A 89 25.67 12.99 11.81
CA LEU A 89 26.96 13.12 11.11
C LEU A 89 26.92 14.23 10.05
N ILE A 90 28.09 14.64 9.56
CA ILE A 90 28.21 15.62 8.49
C ILE A 90 27.78 14.98 7.16
N GLU A 91 26.88 15.64 6.45
CA GLU A 91 26.43 15.19 5.11
C GLU A 91 27.59 15.26 4.10
N PRO A 92 27.83 14.21 3.29
CA PRO A 92 28.84 14.27 2.24
C PRO A 92 28.43 15.29 1.17
N ALA A 93 29.31 16.25 0.86
CA ALA A 93 29.04 17.33 -0.09
C ALA A 93 29.16 16.89 -1.57
N SER A 94 29.63 15.67 -1.83
CA SER A 94 29.81 15.11 -3.17
C SER A 94 29.81 13.58 -3.15
N ASP A 95 29.53 12.95 -4.29
CA ASP A 95 29.57 11.49 -4.43
C ASP A 95 30.93 10.88 -4.03
N ALA A 96 32.04 11.60 -4.27
CA ALA A 96 33.37 11.15 -3.88
C ALA A 96 33.55 11.04 -2.36
N GLN A 97 32.83 11.86 -1.59
CA GLN A 97 32.86 11.84 -0.12
C GLN A 97 31.92 10.79 0.47
N VAL A 98 31.01 10.21 -0.32
CA VAL A 98 30.06 9.20 0.16
C VAL A 98 30.78 7.94 0.62
N ALA A 99 31.75 7.42 -0.15
CA ALA A 99 32.45 6.19 0.24
C ALA A 99 33.20 6.32 1.59
N PRO A 100 33.99 7.38 1.85
CA PRO A 100 34.55 7.64 3.18
C PRO A 100 33.47 7.76 4.27
N PHE A 101 32.40 8.49 4.00
CA PHE A 101 31.27 8.67 4.92
C PHE A 101 30.62 7.33 5.32
N LEU A 102 30.51 6.35 4.41
CA LEU A 102 29.98 5.03 4.77
C LEU A 102 30.84 4.32 5.83
N ARG A 103 32.17 4.52 5.83
CA ARG A 103 33.06 3.96 6.87
C ARG A 103 32.81 4.64 8.22
N GLU A 104 32.65 5.97 8.21
CA GLU A 104 32.32 6.77 9.40
C GLU A 104 30.95 6.36 9.98
N ALA A 105 29.93 6.28 9.14
CA ALA A 105 28.57 5.90 9.55
C ALA A 105 28.52 4.48 10.13
N ALA A 106 29.25 3.53 9.53
CA ALA A 106 29.36 2.17 10.06
C ALA A 106 30.02 2.15 11.45
N ALA A 107 31.08 2.92 11.66
CA ALA A 107 31.73 3.04 12.97
C ALA A 107 30.82 3.70 14.01
N ALA A 108 30.10 4.77 13.65
CA ALA A 108 29.14 5.44 14.52
C ALA A 108 28.01 4.51 14.97
N MET A 109 27.45 3.72 14.04
CA MET A 109 26.42 2.73 14.36
C MET A 109 26.92 1.65 15.34
N LEU A 110 28.12 1.11 15.12
CA LEU A 110 28.69 0.08 16.00
C LEU A 110 29.08 0.63 17.38
N ALA A 111 29.38 1.92 17.51
CA ALA A 111 29.68 2.53 18.79
C ALA A 111 28.51 2.43 19.80
N ILE A 112 27.26 2.36 19.31
CA ILE A 112 26.07 2.18 20.15
C ILE A 112 26.13 0.86 20.94
N THR A 113 26.75 -0.20 20.40
CA THR A 113 26.83 -1.48 21.12
C THR A 113 27.80 -1.45 22.30
N GLN A 114 28.60 -0.39 22.42
CA GLN A 114 29.64 -0.18 23.44
C GLN A 114 29.23 0.84 24.51
N LEU A 115 28.05 1.44 24.39
CA LEU A 115 27.47 2.26 25.46
C LEU A 115 27.24 1.32 26.66
N ASP A 116 28.16 1.38 27.63
CA ASP A 116 28.34 0.33 28.64
C ASP A 116 27.30 0.44 29.76
N ALA A 117 26.82 -0.71 30.22
CA ALA A 117 25.86 -0.85 31.32
C ALA A 117 26.43 -0.45 32.70
N ARG A 118 27.68 0.01 32.76
CA ARG A 118 28.44 0.29 34.01
C ARG A 118 28.61 1.77 34.31
N GLU A 119 28.43 2.67 33.34
CA GLU A 119 28.51 4.12 33.55
C GLU A 119 27.13 4.75 33.32
N ARG A 120 26.47 5.02 34.44
CA ARG A 120 25.19 5.73 34.63
C ARG A 120 24.73 6.58 33.42
N GLY A 121 23.84 6.03 32.57
CA GLY A 121 22.81 6.80 31.88
C GLY A 121 22.57 6.55 30.38
N GLY A 122 23.41 5.79 29.66
CA GLY A 122 23.23 5.55 28.22
C GLY A 122 22.88 4.11 27.88
N ASP A 123 21.68 3.62 28.25
CA ASP A 123 21.25 2.28 27.86
C ASP A 123 20.92 2.23 26.36
N TRP A 124 21.47 1.27 25.60
CA TRP A 124 21.01 1.01 24.23
C TRP A 124 19.61 0.42 24.32
N PRO A 125 18.52 1.17 24.00
CA PRO A 125 17.17 0.75 24.36
C PRO A 125 16.74 -0.56 23.67
N GLU A 126 17.29 -0.80 22.47
CA GLU A 126 17.00 -1.99 21.67
C GLU A 126 17.97 -3.15 21.91
N ARG A 127 18.79 -3.08 22.97
CA ARG A 127 19.80 -4.09 23.33
C ARG A 127 19.20 -5.48 23.58
N GLU A 128 18.01 -5.55 24.17
CA GLU A 128 17.38 -6.84 24.49
C GLU A 128 17.16 -7.68 23.22
N GLY A 129 17.59 -8.93 23.27
CA GLY A 129 17.47 -9.91 22.19
C GLY A 129 18.52 -9.78 21.09
N ALA A 130 19.37 -8.74 21.13
CA ALA A 130 20.35 -8.47 20.08
C ALA A 130 21.42 -9.56 19.99
N TRP A 131 21.89 -10.03 21.14
CA TRP A 131 22.92 -11.06 21.19
C TRP A 131 22.41 -12.38 20.57
N HIS A 132 21.22 -12.84 20.96
CA HIS A 132 20.62 -14.06 20.40
C HIS A 132 20.33 -13.96 18.90
N ALA A 133 19.84 -12.80 18.44
CA ALA A 133 19.64 -12.54 17.03
C ALA A 133 20.97 -12.58 16.25
N ALA A 134 22.04 -11.97 16.78
CA ALA A 134 23.37 -12.00 16.19
C ALA A 134 23.93 -13.43 16.07
N GLN A 135 23.73 -14.29 17.08
CA GLN A 135 24.13 -15.70 17.01
C GLN A 135 23.36 -16.48 15.94
N SER A 136 22.04 -16.26 15.83
CA SER A 136 21.22 -16.88 14.78
C SER A 136 21.64 -16.41 13.39
N LEU A 137 21.88 -15.10 13.22
CA LEU A 137 22.36 -14.49 11.98
C LEU A 137 23.77 -14.98 11.60
N ALA A 138 24.64 -15.26 12.56
CA ALA A 138 25.96 -15.85 12.32
C ALA A 138 25.84 -17.24 11.67
N ARG A 139 24.92 -18.09 12.15
CA ARG A 139 24.66 -19.42 11.54
C ARG A 139 24.12 -19.32 10.11
N LEU A 140 23.40 -18.24 9.82
CA LEU A 140 22.90 -17.92 8.48
C LEU A 140 23.91 -17.21 7.58
N ARG A 141 25.17 -17.03 8.06
CA ARG A 141 26.25 -16.34 7.34
C ARG A 141 25.90 -14.91 6.96
N TRP A 142 25.19 -14.19 7.83
CA TRP A 142 24.93 -12.77 7.65
C TRP A 142 26.24 -11.97 7.62
N SER A 143 26.42 -11.08 6.64
CA SER A 143 27.69 -10.39 6.38
C SER A 143 28.23 -9.58 7.57
N TRP A 144 27.33 -9.01 8.38
CA TRP A 144 27.72 -8.25 9.58
C TRP A 144 28.02 -9.11 10.80
N ALA A 145 27.68 -10.41 10.78
CA ALA A 145 27.80 -11.27 11.96
C ALA A 145 29.22 -11.32 12.57
N PRO A 146 30.33 -11.38 11.79
CA PRO A 146 31.68 -11.38 12.37
C PRO A 146 31.99 -10.16 13.22
N VAL A 147 31.43 -9.00 12.85
CA VAL A 147 31.64 -7.72 13.56
C VAL A 147 30.67 -7.61 14.75
N VAL A 148 29.38 -7.85 14.50
CA VAL A 148 28.31 -7.64 15.49
C VAL A 148 28.42 -8.61 16.67
N THR A 149 28.78 -9.88 16.42
CA THR A 149 28.92 -10.88 17.49
C THR A 149 30.08 -10.60 18.44
N GLN A 150 31.12 -9.90 17.98
CA GLN A 150 32.22 -9.45 18.81
C GLN A 150 31.86 -8.17 19.57
N ALA A 151 31.09 -7.29 18.94
CA ALA A 151 30.73 -5.99 19.50
C ALA A 151 29.63 -6.05 20.58
N ILE A 152 28.81 -7.10 20.58
CA ILE A 152 27.70 -7.27 21.53
C ILE A 152 28.05 -8.31 22.59
N ALA A 153 28.16 -7.87 23.84
CA ALA A 153 28.41 -8.75 24.97
C ALA A 153 27.27 -9.76 25.19
N LYS A 154 27.59 -10.96 25.68
CA LYS A 154 26.59 -11.94 26.10
C LYS A 154 25.79 -11.37 27.29
N PRO A 155 24.44 -11.42 27.28
CA PRO A 155 23.65 -10.96 28.41
C PRO A 155 23.86 -11.83 29.65
N GLU A 156 23.85 -11.22 30.84
CA GLU A 156 24.02 -11.93 32.13
C GLU A 156 22.80 -12.82 32.46
N LYS A 157 21.60 -12.39 32.05
CA LYS A 157 20.34 -13.13 32.18
C LYS A 157 19.86 -13.58 30.80
N ALA A 158 19.16 -14.72 30.76
CA ALA A 158 18.49 -15.14 29.54
C ALA A 158 17.43 -14.10 29.15
N GLU A 159 17.52 -13.59 27.91
CA GLU A 159 16.60 -12.59 27.37
C GLU A 159 15.28 -13.25 26.95
N ARG A 160 14.17 -12.50 26.99
CA ARG A 160 12.89 -13.02 26.53
C ARG A 160 12.89 -13.15 25.01
N TRP A 161 12.48 -14.31 24.51
CA TRP A 161 12.30 -14.52 23.08
C TRP A 161 11.05 -13.79 22.58
N LEU A 162 10.99 -13.43 21.28
CA LEU A 162 9.92 -12.63 20.68
C LEU A 162 8.51 -13.03 21.16
N PHE A 163 8.18 -14.32 21.06
CA PHE A 163 6.84 -14.82 21.35
C PHE A 163 6.49 -14.82 22.84
N SER A 164 7.45 -14.71 23.76
CA SER A 164 7.16 -14.53 25.19
C SER A 164 7.17 -13.07 25.62
N ARG A 165 7.76 -12.16 24.83
CA ARG A 165 7.77 -10.71 25.08
C ARG A 165 6.50 -10.00 24.61
N LEU A 166 5.89 -10.46 23.51
CA LEU A 166 4.72 -9.80 22.95
C LEU A 166 3.54 -9.79 23.93
N PRO A 167 2.84 -8.64 24.09
CA PRO A 167 1.70 -8.54 24.98
C PRO A 167 0.55 -9.41 24.47
N GLU A 168 -0.13 -10.07 25.40
CA GLU A 168 -1.38 -10.77 25.13
C GLU A 168 -2.55 -9.81 25.26
N TRP A 169 -3.49 -9.86 24.32
CA TRP A 169 -4.75 -9.14 24.44
C TRP A 169 -5.73 -9.95 25.30
N THR A 170 -6.62 -9.26 26.00
CA THR A 170 -7.72 -9.83 26.77
C THR A 170 -9.05 -9.41 26.17
N GLU A 171 -10.06 -10.28 26.23
CA GLU A 171 -11.41 -9.92 25.80
C GLU A 171 -11.98 -8.88 26.76
N GLY A 172 -12.40 -7.73 26.23
CA GLY A 172 -13.12 -6.69 26.98
C GLY A 172 -14.62 -6.88 26.88
N ALA A 173 -15.38 -6.22 27.74
CA ALA A 173 -16.84 -6.11 27.54
C ALA A 173 -17.11 -5.34 26.24
N PRO A 174 -18.11 -5.75 25.43
CA PRO A 174 -18.44 -5.02 24.22
C PRO A 174 -18.84 -3.58 24.57
N ARG A 175 -18.36 -2.62 23.77
CA ARG A 175 -18.73 -1.21 23.92
C ARG A 175 -20.24 -1.06 23.83
N THR A 176 -20.80 -0.25 24.74
CA THR A 176 -22.23 0.07 24.69
C THR A 176 -22.58 0.77 23.39
N PRO A 177 -23.80 0.58 22.85
CA PRO A 177 -24.26 1.32 21.67
C PRO A 177 -24.08 2.83 21.85
N PRO A 178 -23.61 3.56 20.82
CA PRO A 178 -23.40 4.99 20.93
C PRO A 178 -24.67 5.76 21.28
N ARG A 179 -24.55 6.75 22.16
CA ARG A 179 -25.62 7.69 22.51
C ARG A 179 -26.03 8.49 21.28
N THR A 180 -27.32 8.79 21.19
CA THR A 180 -27.84 9.71 20.17
C THR A 180 -27.55 11.15 20.62
N VAL A 181 -26.70 11.84 19.88
CA VAL A 181 -26.27 13.22 20.18
C VAL A 181 -26.35 14.07 18.93
N SER A 182 -26.57 15.37 19.13
CA SER A 182 -26.42 16.41 18.11
C SER A 182 -25.18 17.24 18.42
N LEU A 183 -24.56 17.80 17.39
CA LEU A 183 -23.41 18.69 17.52
C LEU A 183 -23.87 20.11 17.21
N GLU A 184 -23.62 21.04 18.13
CA GLU A 184 -23.88 22.46 17.86
C GLU A 184 -22.72 23.05 17.06
N ALA A 185 -23.02 23.98 16.14
CA ALA A 185 -22.01 24.57 15.26
C ALA A 185 -20.89 25.28 16.05
N GLU A 186 -21.23 25.93 17.18
CA GLU A 186 -20.25 26.59 18.04
C GLU A 186 -19.25 25.59 18.64
N GLU A 187 -19.72 24.44 19.13
CA GLU A 187 -18.83 23.43 19.70
C GLU A 187 -17.90 22.82 18.65
N VAL A 188 -18.38 22.69 17.40
CA VAL A 188 -17.55 22.23 16.28
C VAL A 188 -16.47 23.26 15.96
N ARG A 189 -16.80 24.56 15.98
CA ARG A 189 -15.84 25.66 15.79
C ARG A 189 -14.81 25.69 16.91
N GLU A 190 -15.24 25.66 18.18
CA GLU A 190 -14.34 25.62 19.33
C GLU A 190 -13.40 24.41 19.27
N ARG A 191 -13.93 23.24 18.88
CA ARG A 191 -13.12 22.03 18.69
C ARG A 191 -12.12 22.20 17.55
N LEU A 192 -12.51 22.80 16.43
CA LEU A 192 -11.61 23.08 15.31
C LEU A 192 -10.49 24.04 15.75
N ASP A 193 -10.83 25.13 16.42
CA ASP A 193 -9.88 26.14 16.90
C ASP A 193 -8.84 25.55 17.87
N ALA A 194 -9.29 24.64 18.74
CA ALA A 194 -8.39 23.88 19.61
C ALA A 194 -7.42 22.98 18.83
N LEU A 195 -7.86 22.35 17.73
CA LEU A 195 -7.03 21.47 16.90
C LEU A 195 -6.07 22.25 16.00
N THR A 196 -6.46 23.44 15.54
CA THR A 196 -5.58 24.30 14.73
C THR A 196 -4.52 24.99 15.58
N GLY A 197 -4.84 25.30 16.84
CA GLY A 197 -3.92 25.94 17.79
C GLY A 197 -3.93 27.48 17.70
N HIS A 198 -3.41 28.12 18.76
CA HIS A 198 -3.41 29.57 18.92
C HIS A 198 -2.24 30.17 18.11
N GLY A 199 -2.50 30.50 16.84
CA GLY A 199 -1.50 31.03 15.91
C GLY A 199 -1.64 30.53 14.47
N ALA A 200 -2.56 29.58 14.22
CA ALA A 200 -2.94 29.21 12.87
C ALA A 200 -3.75 30.33 12.20
N GLU A 201 -3.57 30.48 10.89
CA GLU A 201 -4.41 31.34 10.06
C GLU A 201 -5.87 30.88 10.13
N ALA A 202 -6.78 31.79 10.51
CA ALA A 202 -8.20 31.50 10.50
C ALA A 202 -8.72 31.43 9.06
N ARG A 203 -9.22 30.25 8.66
CA ARG A 203 -9.75 30.00 7.32
C ARG A 203 -11.25 29.81 7.37
N GLU A 204 -12.00 30.77 6.85
CA GLU A 204 -13.46 30.70 6.84
C GLU A 204 -13.98 29.46 6.11
N GLY A 205 -13.39 29.11 4.97
CA GLY A 205 -13.74 27.88 4.25
C GLY A 205 -13.52 26.60 5.06
N GLN A 206 -12.56 26.58 6.00
CA GLN A 206 -12.33 25.45 6.89
C GLN A 206 -13.41 25.35 7.98
N ARG A 207 -13.82 26.49 8.54
CA ARG A 207 -14.89 26.56 9.55
C ARG A 207 -16.22 26.12 8.96
N LEU A 208 -16.59 26.70 7.82
CA LEU A 208 -17.81 26.32 7.09
C LEU A 208 -17.80 24.84 6.68
N TYR A 209 -16.63 24.32 6.28
CA TYR A 209 -16.47 22.89 5.97
C TYR A 209 -16.70 22.00 7.21
N ALA A 210 -16.15 22.37 8.37
CA ALA A 210 -16.35 21.62 9.61
C ALA A 210 -17.81 21.61 10.05
N GLU A 211 -18.51 22.74 9.92
CA GLU A 211 -19.93 22.87 10.20
C GLU A 211 -20.78 22.01 9.25
N ALA A 212 -20.49 22.04 7.94
CA ALA A 212 -21.18 21.20 6.98
C ALA A 212 -20.93 19.70 7.26
N ALA A 213 -19.69 19.33 7.58
CA ALA A 213 -19.31 17.97 7.97
C ALA A 213 -20.06 17.47 9.21
N ALA A 214 -20.38 18.35 10.16
CA ALA A 214 -21.15 18.00 11.37
C ALA A 214 -22.52 17.41 11.05
N SER A 215 -23.12 17.77 9.90
CA SER A 215 -24.43 17.24 9.47
C SER A 215 -24.40 15.71 9.25
N ALA A 216 -23.26 15.14 8.86
CA ALA A 216 -23.10 13.68 8.75
C ALA A 216 -23.15 12.97 10.12
N PHE A 217 -22.99 13.71 11.22
CA PHE A 217 -22.99 13.15 12.57
C PHE A 217 -24.34 13.27 13.28
N ALA A 218 -25.29 14.02 12.71
CA ALA A 218 -26.63 14.19 13.24
C ALA A 218 -27.36 12.83 13.47
N PRO A 219 -28.36 12.78 14.37
CA PRO A 219 -29.22 11.61 14.52
C PRO A 219 -29.88 11.19 13.20
N ARG A 220 -29.94 9.88 12.94
CA ARG A 220 -30.65 9.35 11.76
C ARG A 220 -32.16 9.40 12.01
N THR A 221 -32.91 9.97 11.07
CA THR A 221 -34.37 10.13 11.17
C THR A 221 -35.15 8.91 10.65
N MET A 222 -34.64 8.21 9.63
CA MET A 222 -35.30 7.06 9.01
C MET A 222 -34.34 5.89 8.81
N ARG A 223 -34.80 4.66 9.01
CA ARG A 223 -34.01 3.45 8.73
C ARG A 223 -33.59 3.42 7.25
N ASP A 224 -32.38 2.94 6.99
CA ASP A 224 -31.81 2.81 5.64
C ASP A 224 -31.62 4.14 4.87
N SER A 225 -31.67 5.27 5.59
CA SER A 225 -31.53 6.62 5.06
C SER A 225 -30.50 7.42 5.88
N PRO A 226 -29.20 7.33 5.55
CA PRO A 226 -28.14 7.98 6.32
C PRO A 226 -28.13 9.50 6.09
N ASN A 227 -27.60 10.24 7.07
CA ASN A 227 -27.20 11.63 6.85
C ASN A 227 -25.93 11.66 5.99
N LEU A 228 -26.08 11.80 4.67
CA LEU A 228 -24.98 11.83 3.70
C LEU A 228 -24.58 13.27 3.37
N VAL A 229 -23.28 13.58 3.49
CA VAL A 229 -22.68 14.85 3.07
C VAL A 229 -21.64 14.58 2.00
N LEU A 230 -21.78 15.23 0.85
CA LEU A 230 -20.75 15.30 -0.20
C LEU A 230 -20.07 16.67 -0.12
N ALA A 231 -18.78 16.68 0.20
CA ALA A 231 -18.05 17.92 0.38
C ALA A 231 -16.83 17.99 -0.55
N GLU A 232 -16.81 18.96 -1.47
CA GLU A 232 -15.62 19.29 -2.24
C GLU A 232 -14.87 20.42 -1.53
N ALA A 233 -13.71 20.10 -0.96
CA ALA A 233 -12.89 21.06 -0.21
C ALA A 233 -11.51 21.15 -0.85
N GLY A 234 -11.22 22.29 -1.49
CA GLY A 234 -9.99 22.52 -2.25
C GLY A 234 -8.72 22.29 -1.42
N THR A 235 -7.63 21.96 -2.10
CA THR A 235 -6.31 21.78 -1.45
C THR A 235 -5.97 23.00 -0.61
N GLY A 236 -5.42 22.78 0.59
CA GLY A 236 -5.07 23.87 1.51
C GLY A 236 -6.17 24.29 2.47
N ILE A 237 -7.43 23.89 2.28
CA ILE A 237 -8.51 24.22 3.22
C ILE A 237 -8.28 23.63 4.63
N GLY A 238 -7.46 22.59 4.77
CA GLY A 238 -7.28 21.90 6.05
C GLY A 238 -8.40 20.87 6.31
N LYS A 239 -8.78 20.14 5.24
CA LYS A 239 -9.81 19.08 5.22
C LYS A 239 -9.73 18.17 6.45
N THR A 240 -8.54 17.63 6.73
CA THR A 240 -8.33 16.64 7.78
C THR A 240 -8.77 17.14 9.15
N LEU A 241 -8.31 18.33 9.56
CA LEU A 241 -8.73 18.92 10.83
C LEU A 241 -10.21 19.33 10.80
N GLY A 242 -10.69 19.78 9.64
CA GLY A 242 -12.09 20.15 9.42
C GLY A 242 -13.07 19.01 9.68
N TYR A 243 -12.76 17.76 9.27
CA TYR A 243 -13.61 16.61 9.60
C TYR A 243 -13.23 15.92 10.93
N PHE A 244 -11.98 16.03 11.40
CA PHE A 244 -11.59 15.55 12.74
C PHE A 244 -12.28 16.31 13.87
N ALA A 245 -12.59 17.59 13.68
CA ALA A 245 -13.31 18.38 14.66
C ALA A 245 -14.69 17.78 15.00
N PRO A 246 -15.66 17.66 14.08
CA PRO A 246 -16.96 17.05 14.37
C PRO A 246 -16.85 15.55 14.67
N ALA A 247 -15.93 14.81 14.03
CA ALA A 247 -15.77 13.37 14.28
C ALA A 247 -15.31 13.07 15.72
N SER A 248 -14.29 13.77 16.20
CA SER A 248 -13.78 13.56 17.57
C SER A 248 -14.75 14.08 18.62
N LEU A 249 -15.45 15.19 18.34
CA LEU A 249 -16.49 15.70 19.22
C LEU A 249 -17.66 14.72 19.35
N TRP A 250 -18.12 14.18 18.22
CA TRP A 250 -19.16 13.14 18.23
C TRP A 250 -18.70 11.90 18.97
N ALA A 251 -17.48 11.41 18.73
CA ALA A 251 -16.97 10.21 19.40
C ALA A 251 -16.96 10.38 20.93
N ALA A 252 -16.51 11.54 21.42
CA ALA A 252 -16.49 11.86 22.85
C ALA A 252 -17.90 11.97 23.46
N LYS A 253 -18.84 12.62 22.77
CA LYS A 253 -20.23 12.82 23.27
C LYS A 253 -21.10 11.59 23.15
N ALA A 254 -21.01 10.89 22.01
CA ALA A 254 -21.78 9.69 21.73
C ALA A 254 -21.22 8.46 22.45
N ASP A 255 -19.94 8.49 22.83
CA ASP A 255 -19.18 7.30 23.22
C ASP A 255 -19.25 6.21 22.13
N GLY A 256 -18.93 6.60 20.90
CA GLY A 256 -18.96 5.74 19.72
C GLY A 256 -17.74 5.91 18.83
N ALA A 257 -17.49 4.92 17.97
CA ALA A 257 -16.38 4.94 17.03
C ALA A 257 -16.77 5.58 15.68
N VAL A 258 -15.91 6.47 15.16
CA VAL A 258 -16.00 6.99 13.79
C VAL A 258 -14.95 6.32 12.91
N TRP A 259 -15.37 5.80 11.76
CA TRP A 259 -14.48 5.16 10.81
C TRP A 259 -14.05 6.15 9.73
N VAL A 260 -12.77 6.51 9.74
CA VAL A 260 -12.13 7.37 8.76
C VAL A 260 -11.42 6.51 7.72
N SER A 261 -11.86 6.62 6.48
CA SER A 261 -11.40 5.83 5.36
C SER A 261 -10.65 6.69 4.36
N THR A 262 -9.48 6.25 3.92
CA THR A 262 -8.70 6.93 2.86
C THR A 262 -8.15 5.93 1.86
N PHE A 263 -7.56 6.38 0.76
CA PHE A 263 -7.20 5.49 -0.35
C PHE A 263 -5.85 4.78 -0.16
N THR A 264 -4.78 5.52 0.15
CA THR A 264 -3.42 4.97 0.17
C THR A 264 -2.87 4.79 1.59
N LYS A 265 -1.90 3.89 1.75
CA LYS A 265 -1.21 3.67 3.05
C LYS A 265 -0.41 4.89 3.49
N ALA A 266 0.13 5.66 2.54
CA ALA A 266 0.80 6.93 2.84
C ALA A 266 -0.17 7.96 3.43
N LEU A 267 -1.39 8.05 2.88
CA LEU A 267 -2.44 8.90 3.43
C LEU A 267 -2.88 8.41 4.82
N GLN A 268 -3.02 7.10 5.05
CA GLN A 268 -3.31 6.58 6.40
C GLN A 268 -2.25 7.02 7.42
N ARG A 269 -0.95 6.94 7.07
CA ARG A 269 0.16 7.43 7.91
C ARG A 269 0.03 8.92 8.21
N GLN A 270 -0.33 9.72 7.20
CA GLN A 270 -0.57 11.15 7.37
C GLN A 270 -1.74 11.42 8.33
N LEU A 271 -2.85 10.69 8.21
CA LEU A 271 -3.99 10.82 9.12
C LEU A 271 -3.64 10.44 10.55
N SER A 272 -2.87 9.38 10.74
CA SER A 272 -2.40 8.97 12.07
C SER A 272 -1.49 10.02 12.71
N HIS A 273 -0.64 10.69 11.92
CA HIS A 273 0.21 11.78 12.39
C HIS A 273 -0.60 13.04 12.72
N GLU A 274 -1.58 13.42 11.90
CA GLU A 274 -2.50 14.53 12.24
C GLU A 274 -3.33 14.22 13.50
N GLY A 275 -3.54 12.95 13.81
CA GLY A 275 -4.14 12.49 15.07
C GLY A 275 -3.36 12.88 16.33
N GLU A 276 -2.08 13.27 16.22
CA GLU A 276 -1.30 13.82 17.34
C GLU A 276 -1.93 15.12 17.90
N ARG A 277 -2.63 15.88 17.06
CA ARG A 277 -3.35 17.09 17.50
C ARG A 277 -4.60 16.78 18.32
N LEU A 278 -5.19 15.60 18.13
CA LEU A 278 -6.37 15.16 18.89
C LEU A 278 -5.99 14.70 20.29
N PHE A 279 -4.87 13.98 20.42
CA PHE A 279 -4.36 13.43 21.66
C PHE A 279 -2.83 13.57 21.71
N ALA A 280 -2.35 14.53 22.51
CA ALA A 280 -0.92 14.80 22.68
C ALA A 280 -0.19 13.61 23.35
N ASP A 281 -0.82 13.00 24.37
CA ASP A 281 -0.30 11.79 25.03
C ASP A 281 -0.29 10.60 24.05
N PRO A 282 0.89 10.03 23.73
CA PRO A 282 1.02 8.89 22.83
C PRO A 282 0.25 7.64 23.29
N GLU A 283 0.18 7.37 24.60
CA GLU A 283 -0.49 6.17 25.12
C GLU A 283 -2.01 6.29 25.02
N LEU A 284 -2.56 7.48 25.34
CA LEU A 284 -3.96 7.77 25.11
C LEU A 284 -4.28 7.73 23.61
N ARG A 285 -3.42 8.32 22.77
CA ARG A 285 -3.60 8.33 21.31
C ARG A 285 -3.68 6.91 20.75
N LYS A 286 -2.78 6.02 21.16
CA LYS A 286 -2.76 4.61 20.74
C LYS A 286 -4.04 3.85 21.11
N LYS A 287 -4.69 4.23 22.22
CA LYS A 287 -5.98 3.66 22.65
C LYS A 287 -7.16 4.24 21.89
N ARG A 288 -7.14 5.55 21.60
CA ARG A 288 -8.29 6.26 20.99
C ARG A 288 -8.27 6.30 19.47
N ILE A 289 -7.11 6.17 18.84
CA ILE A 289 -6.94 6.18 17.39
C ILE A 289 -6.25 4.88 16.96
N VAL A 290 -6.97 4.06 16.21
CA VAL A 290 -6.48 2.75 15.76
C VAL A 290 -6.45 2.68 14.24
N THR A 291 -5.30 2.30 13.68
CA THR A 291 -5.17 2.06 12.23
C THR A 291 -5.44 0.58 11.93
N ARG A 292 -6.31 0.32 10.94
CA ARG A 292 -6.59 -1.02 10.44
C ARG A 292 -6.21 -1.16 8.98
N LYS A 293 -5.48 -2.24 8.69
CA LYS A 293 -5.07 -2.64 7.33
C LYS A 293 -5.60 -4.05 7.02
N GLY A 294 -5.49 -4.47 5.76
CA GLY A 294 -5.71 -5.87 5.38
C GLY A 294 -4.67 -6.79 6.02
N ARG A 295 -5.00 -8.08 6.20
CA ARG A 295 -4.15 -9.07 6.89
C ARG A 295 -2.79 -9.25 6.19
N GLU A 296 -2.74 -9.02 4.88
CA GLU A 296 -1.55 -9.05 4.04
C GLU A 296 -0.51 -7.96 4.33
N ASN A 297 -0.86 -7.03 5.21
CA ASN A 297 0.01 -5.91 5.61
C ASN A 297 0.64 -6.12 6.98
N TYR A 298 0.19 -7.11 7.76
CA TYR A 298 0.74 -7.40 9.08
C TYR A 298 1.62 -8.64 9.05
N VAL A 299 2.63 -8.67 9.92
CA VAL A 299 3.42 -9.89 10.13
C VAL A 299 2.56 -10.97 10.77
N CYS A 300 2.53 -12.14 10.13
CA CYS A 300 1.91 -13.33 10.68
C CYS A 300 2.92 -14.03 11.59
N LEU A 301 2.70 -13.98 12.90
CA LEU A 301 3.58 -14.60 13.91
C LEU A 301 3.80 -16.10 13.67
N LEU A 302 2.80 -16.81 13.14
CA LEU A 302 2.93 -18.22 12.77
C LEU A 302 3.89 -18.42 11.58
N ASN A 303 3.71 -17.63 10.51
CA ASN A 303 4.61 -17.68 9.35
C ASN A 303 6.04 -17.28 9.73
N LEU A 304 6.19 -16.31 10.63
CA LEU A 304 7.47 -15.88 11.16
C LEU A 304 8.13 -16.99 11.99
N GLU A 305 7.40 -17.64 12.91
CA GLU A 305 7.93 -18.77 13.69
C GLU A 305 8.42 -19.90 12.77
N ASP A 306 7.62 -20.27 11.77
CA ASP A 306 8.00 -21.28 10.78
C ASP A 306 9.27 -20.89 10.01
N ALA A 307 9.39 -19.62 9.61
CA ALA A 307 10.59 -19.12 8.94
C ALA A 307 11.84 -19.23 9.86
N LEU A 308 11.69 -18.91 11.15
CA LEU A 308 12.76 -19.00 12.15
C LEU A 308 13.15 -20.45 12.47
N GLN A 309 12.23 -21.41 12.34
CA GLN A 309 12.44 -22.85 12.58
C GLN A 309 12.97 -23.63 11.36
N GLY A 310 13.40 -22.93 10.31
CA GLY A 310 14.02 -23.54 9.13
C GLY A 310 13.08 -23.73 7.94
N GLY A 311 11.88 -23.14 7.96
CA GLY A 311 11.03 -23.03 6.77
C GLY A 311 11.64 -22.13 5.68
N PHE A 312 12.57 -21.25 6.05
CA PHE A 312 13.28 -20.34 5.13
C PHE A 312 14.77 -20.68 5.12
N ALA A 313 15.45 -20.38 4.01
CA ALA A 313 16.88 -20.57 3.83
C ALA A 313 17.56 -19.33 3.23
N GLY A 314 18.88 -19.22 3.39
CA GLY A 314 19.69 -18.14 2.82
C GLY A 314 19.23 -16.74 3.25
N ARG A 315 19.22 -15.79 2.30
CA ARG A 315 18.81 -14.39 2.51
C ARG A 315 17.39 -14.25 3.07
N ALA A 316 16.46 -15.12 2.69
CA ALA A 316 15.10 -15.09 3.23
C ALA A 316 15.07 -15.38 4.74
N ALA A 317 15.92 -16.29 5.22
CA ALA A 317 16.04 -16.59 6.65
C ALA A 317 16.69 -15.41 7.42
N VAL A 318 17.65 -14.70 6.80
CA VAL A 318 18.23 -13.47 7.37
C VAL A 318 17.14 -12.40 7.53
N LEU A 319 16.31 -12.17 6.50
CA LEU A 319 15.16 -11.27 6.61
C LEU A 319 14.22 -11.68 7.75
N ALA A 320 13.92 -12.97 7.89
CA ALA A 320 13.04 -13.45 8.98
C ALA A 320 13.61 -13.12 10.37
N GLN A 321 14.93 -13.21 10.57
CA GLN A 321 15.57 -12.82 11.83
C GLN A 321 15.52 -11.30 12.07
N LEU A 322 15.73 -10.48 11.03
CA LEU A 322 15.60 -9.01 11.14
C LEU A 322 14.14 -8.60 11.42
N VAL A 323 13.18 -9.26 10.76
CA VAL A 323 11.74 -9.05 11.01
C VAL A 323 11.36 -9.53 12.42
N ALA A 324 11.91 -10.63 12.92
CA ALA A 324 11.66 -11.08 14.29
C ALA A 324 12.17 -10.08 15.32
N ARG A 325 13.35 -9.50 15.06
CA ARG A 325 13.90 -8.43 15.88
C ARG A 325 13.03 -7.17 15.82
N TRP A 326 12.62 -6.74 14.63
CA TRP A 326 11.67 -5.63 14.46
C TRP A 326 10.34 -5.88 15.19
N ALA A 327 9.74 -7.06 15.04
CA ALA A 327 8.45 -7.39 15.62
C ALA A 327 8.45 -7.32 17.16
N ALA A 328 9.61 -7.49 17.82
CA ALA A 328 9.74 -7.33 19.27
C ALA A 328 9.62 -5.87 19.75
N TYR A 329 9.87 -4.91 18.85
CA TYR A 329 9.83 -3.47 19.11
C TYR A 329 8.69 -2.76 18.35
N SER A 330 8.05 -3.44 17.40
CA SER A 330 6.99 -2.87 16.59
C SER A 330 5.74 -2.56 17.43
N ALA A 331 5.13 -1.41 17.16
CA ALA A 331 3.91 -0.97 17.83
C ALA A 331 2.71 -1.86 17.49
N ASP A 332 2.59 -2.24 16.22
CA ASP A 332 1.39 -2.88 15.66
C ASP A 332 1.69 -3.98 14.63
N GLY A 333 2.95 -4.31 14.35
CA GLY A 333 3.33 -5.38 13.45
C GLY A 333 3.00 -5.10 11.98
N ASP A 334 2.87 -3.82 11.62
CA ASP A 334 2.59 -3.38 10.26
C ASP A 334 3.85 -3.40 9.38
N MET A 335 3.86 -4.34 8.43
CA MET A 335 4.95 -4.53 7.47
C MET A 335 4.89 -3.56 6.28
N VAL A 336 3.83 -2.76 6.11
CA VAL A 336 3.67 -1.90 4.94
C VAL A 336 3.18 -0.50 5.31
N GLY A 337 4.14 0.43 5.43
CA GLY A 337 3.87 1.83 5.75
C GLY A 337 3.66 2.09 7.23
N GLY A 338 4.04 1.14 8.09
CA GLY A 338 4.16 1.28 9.54
C GLY A 338 5.59 1.58 9.96
N ASP A 339 6.01 1.00 11.10
CA ASP A 339 7.36 1.18 11.66
C ASP A 339 8.42 0.23 11.07
N LEU A 340 8.04 -0.73 10.21
CA LEU A 340 8.98 -1.46 9.37
C LEU A 340 9.42 -0.55 8.21
N PRO A 341 10.73 -0.24 8.06
CA PRO A 341 11.19 0.57 6.94
C PRO A 341 10.87 -0.10 5.60
N GLY A 342 10.23 0.65 4.68
CA GLY A 342 9.79 0.11 3.38
C GLY A 342 10.93 -0.49 2.54
N TRP A 343 12.13 0.07 2.66
CA TRP A 343 13.33 -0.42 1.99
C TRP A 343 13.82 -1.78 2.48
N LEU A 344 13.53 -2.18 3.73
CA LEU A 344 14.10 -3.39 4.33
C LEU A 344 13.67 -4.67 3.59
N PRO A 345 12.37 -4.94 3.35
CA PRO A 345 11.96 -6.06 2.50
C PRO A 345 12.61 -6.09 1.11
N VAL A 346 12.89 -4.91 0.54
CA VAL A 346 13.42 -4.78 -0.83
C VAL A 346 14.90 -5.17 -0.91
N LEU A 347 15.63 -5.11 0.21
CA LEU A 347 17.01 -5.60 0.31
C LEU A 347 17.16 -7.11 0.07
N PHE A 348 16.08 -7.86 0.17
CA PHE A 348 16.08 -9.32 0.13
C PHE A 348 15.39 -9.88 -1.11
N ARG A 349 15.60 -9.22 -2.28
CA ARG A 349 15.08 -9.54 -3.63
C ARG A 349 14.48 -10.97 -3.72
N ARG A 350 13.17 -11.05 -3.98
CA ARG A 350 12.24 -12.21 -4.01
C ARG A 350 11.25 -12.18 -2.84
N ASN A 351 10.13 -12.87 -3.04
CA ASN A 351 8.88 -12.90 -2.25
C ASN A 351 8.99 -13.24 -0.74
N GLY A 352 10.17 -13.17 -0.11
CA GLY A 352 10.41 -13.51 1.30
C GLY A 352 9.52 -12.73 2.27
N SER A 353 9.33 -11.42 2.07
CA SER A 353 8.43 -10.61 2.92
C SER A 353 6.96 -11.00 2.77
N THR A 354 6.52 -11.31 1.55
CA THR A 354 5.14 -11.73 1.27
C THR A 354 4.79 -13.06 1.94
N ALA A 355 5.79 -13.92 2.15
CA ALA A 355 5.64 -15.20 2.83
C ALA A 355 5.58 -15.07 4.36
N LEU A 356 5.89 -13.89 4.92
CA LEU A 356 5.77 -13.58 6.35
C LEU A 356 4.41 -12.96 6.73
N THR A 357 3.58 -12.62 5.74
CA THR A 357 2.23 -12.04 5.91
C THR A 357 1.14 -13.06 5.58
N ASP A 358 -0.10 -12.83 6.03
CA ASP A 358 -1.27 -13.65 5.65
C ASP A 358 -1.90 -13.13 4.36
N ARG A 359 -1.58 -13.75 3.21
CA ARG A 359 -2.08 -13.32 1.88
C ARG A 359 -3.06 -14.29 1.26
N ARG A 360 -2.89 -15.58 1.52
CA ARG A 360 -3.64 -16.67 0.88
C ARG A 360 -4.80 -17.11 1.77
N GLY A 361 -5.09 -16.29 2.79
CA GLY A 361 -6.02 -16.54 3.87
C GLY A 361 -5.68 -17.82 4.64
N GLU A 362 -4.40 -18.17 4.75
CA GLU A 362 -3.91 -19.30 5.51
C GLU A 362 -4.20 -19.18 7.02
N CYS A 363 -4.60 -17.99 7.49
CA CYS A 363 -4.88 -17.80 8.90
C CYS A 363 -5.98 -18.74 9.42
N VAL A 364 -5.65 -19.33 10.56
CA VAL A 364 -6.47 -20.29 11.30
C VAL A 364 -7.19 -19.62 12.48
N TYR A 365 -7.17 -18.29 12.54
CA TYR A 365 -7.75 -17.45 13.59
C TYR A 365 -7.37 -17.93 14.99
N ALA A 366 -8.34 -18.21 15.85
CA ALA A 366 -8.09 -18.65 17.22
C ALA A 366 -7.44 -20.04 17.35
N GLY A 367 -7.32 -20.80 16.26
CA GLY A 367 -6.49 -22.02 16.23
C GLY A 367 -5.00 -21.75 16.15
N CYS A 368 -4.59 -20.49 16.04
CA CYS A 368 -3.20 -20.10 16.00
C CYS A 368 -2.63 -20.10 17.43
N PRO A 369 -1.48 -20.73 17.70
CA PRO A 369 -0.84 -20.66 19.02
C PRO A 369 -0.45 -19.22 19.41
N HIS A 370 -0.32 -18.34 18.42
CA HIS A 370 0.00 -16.92 18.61
C HIS A 370 -1.24 -16.02 18.61
N TYR A 371 -2.47 -16.56 18.64
CA TYR A 371 -3.72 -15.78 18.50
C TYR A 371 -3.83 -14.62 19.50
N ARG A 372 -3.54 -14.87 20.78
CA ARG A 372 -3.54 -13.84 21.84
C ARG A 372 -2.46 -12.78 21.68
N LYS A 373 -1.42 -13.04 20.88
CA LYS A 373 -0.30 -12.12 20.59
C LYS A 373 -0.40 -11.52 19.19
N CYS A 374 -1.37 -11.97 18.40
CA CYS A 374 -1.49 -11.64 16.99
C CYS A 374 -1.77 -10.15 16.81
N PHE A 375 -0.88 -9.48 16.09
CA PHE A 375 -1.00 -8.06 15.75
C PHE A 375 -2.33 -7.70 15.08
N ILE A 376 -2.80 -8.54 14.16
CA ILE A 376 -4.06 -8.36 13.43
C ILE A 376 -5.25 -8.38 14.40
N GLU A 377 -5.30 -9.37 15.28
CA GLU A 377 -6.40 -9.53 16.22
C GLU A 377 -6.36 -8.45 17.30
N ARG A 378 -5.15 -8.07 17.77
CA ARG A 378 -4.97 -6.93 18.69
C ARG A 378 -5.48 -5.63 18.09
N ALA A 379 -5.15 -5.33 16.83
CA ALA A 379 -5.66 -4.15 16.13
C ALA A 379 -7.18 -4.21 15.92
N ALA A 380 -7.74 -5.39 15.64
CA ALA A 380 -9.18 -5.58 15.51
C ALA A 380 -9.92 -5.31 16.83
N ARG A 381 -9.43 -5.82 17.98
CA ARG A 381 -10.03 -5.57 19.30
C ARG A 381 -9.89 -4.11 19.70
N ALA A 382 -8.68 -3.55 19.56
CA ALA A 382 -8.44 -2.14 19.86
C ALA A 382 -9.38 -1.21 19.07
N SER A 383 -9.75 -1.57 17.83
CA SER A 383 -10.69 -0.77 17.03
C SER A 383 -12.13 -0.76 17.54
N ALA A 384 -12.55 -1.74 18.36
CA ALA A 384 -13.88 -1.76 18.96
C ALA A 384 -14.03 -0.68 20.05
N ASP A 385 -12.95 -0.40 20.78
CA ASP A 385 -12.89 0.58 21.87
C ASP A 385 -12.35 1.96 21.43
N ALA A 386 -11.87 2.08 20.20
CA ALA A 386 -11.31 3.32 19.67
C ALA A 386 -12.38 4.39 19.41
N ASP A 387 -12.00 5.66 19.55
CA ASP A 387 -12.86 6.79 19.16
C ASP A 387 -12.81 6.99 17.64
N LEU A 388 -11.62 6.81 17.05
CA LEU A 388 -11.38 6.91 15.61
C LEU A 388 -10.69 5.64 15.08
N VAL A 389 -11.23 5.09 14.00
CA VAL A 389 -10.63 3.95 13.29
C VAL A 389 -10.23 4.40 11.90
N ILE A 390 -8.92 4.40 11.62
CA ILE A 390 -8.37 4.76 10.31
C ILE A 390 -8.23 3.49 9.47
N ALA A 391 -8.85 3.43 8.30
CA ALA A 391 -8.84 2.27 7.41
C ALA A 391 -8.73 2.68 5.93
N ASN A 392 -8.60 1.70 5.02
CA ASN A 392 -8.78 1.96 3.59
C ASN A 392 -10.25 1.73 3.16
N HIS A 393 -10.64 2.28 2.01
CA HIS A 393 -12.00 2.14 1.48
C HIS A 393 -12.45 0.68 1.37
N ALA A 394 -11.60 -0.17 0.81
CA ALA A 394 -11.89 -1.60 0.63
C ALA A 394 -12.14 -2.32 1.97
N LEU A 395 -11.35 -2.03 3.01
CA LEU A 395 -11.50 -2.63 4.33
C LEU A 395 -12.78 -2.18 5.02
N VAL A 396 -13.19 -0.92 4.83
CA VAL A 396 -14.48 -0.43 5.32
C VAL A 396 -15.64 -1.17 4.67
N MET A 397 -15.61 -1.31 3.34
CA MET A 397 -16.63 -2.04 2.58
C MET A 397 -16.68 -3.51 2.99
N VAL A 398 -15.51 -4.14 3.12
CA VAL A 398 -15.36 -5.50 3.61
C VAL A 398 -15.93 -5.65 5.01
N ASN A 399 -15.67 -4.72 5.93
CA ASN A 399 -16.22 -4.80 7.28
C ASN A 399 -17.74 -4.61 7.29
N ALA A 400 -18.26 -3.66 6.52
CA ALA A 400 -19.70 -3.45 6.38
C ALA A 400 -20.41 -4.70 5.84
N ALA A 401 -19.87 -5.31 4.78
CA ALA A 401 -20.37 -6.57 4.22
C ALA A 401 -20.30 -7.72 5.24
N ARG A 402 -19.16 -7.86 5.92
CA ARG A 402 -18.82 -9.02 6.77
C ARG A 402 -19.25 -8.91 8.23
N GLY A 403 -19.80 -7.77 8.68
CA GLY A 403 -20.06 -7.49 10.09
C GLY A 403 -20.71 -8.67 10.81
N ARG A 404 -19.88 -9.39 11.60
CA ARG A 404 -20.19 -10.70 12.20
C ARG A 404 -21.34 -10.66 13.21
N GLU A 405 -21.66 -9.46 13.70
CA GLU A 405 -22.78 -9.19 14.59
C GLU A 405 -23.32 -7.80 14.27
N SER A 406 -24.65 -7.63 14.22
CA SER A 406 -25.29 -6.33 13.97
C SER A 406 -24.88 -5.24 14.98
N GLN A 407 -24.27 -5.60 16.11
CA GLN A 407 -23.94 -4.68 17.21
C GLN A 407 -22.58 -3.98 17.04
N THR A 408 -21.68 -4.50 16.19
CA THR A 408 -20.31 -3.95 16.02
C THR A 408 -20.09 -3.26 14.67
N ARG A 409 -21.13 -3.17 13.82
CA ARG A 409 -21.05 -2.44 12.56
C ARG A 409 -20.89 -0.94 12.83
N PRO A 410 -19.91 -0.27 12.20
CA PRO A 410 -19.75 1.17 12.36
C PRO A 410 -20.99 1.92 11.84
N THR A 411 -21.40 2.97 12.55
CA THR A 411 -22.57 3.77 12.15
C THR A 411 -22.20 5.13 11.57
N ARG A 412 -20.97 5.59 11.80
CA ARG A 412 -20.43 6.87 11.30
C ARG A 412 -19.19 6.65 10.45
N TYR A 413 -19.21 7.20 9.24
CA TYR A 413 -18.13 7.08 8.27
C TYR A 413 -17.64 8.44 7.79
N VAL A 414 -16.33 8.56 7.57
CA VAL A 414 -15.71 9.63 6.81
C VAL A 414 -14.90 8.98 5.69
N PHE A 415 -15.27 9.21 4.44
CA PHE A 415 -14.55 8.77 3.25
C PHE A 415 -13.74 9.95 2.69
N ASP A 416 -12.48 10.06 3.10
CA ASP A 416 -11.51 11.01 2.55
C ASP A 416 -10.91 10.49 1.25
N GLU A 417 -10.60 11.39 0.34
CA GLU A 417 -10.32 11.08 -1.07
C GLU A 417 -11.44 10.27 -1.74
N GLY A 418 -12.68 10.66 -1.44
CA GLY A 418 -13.90 9.98 -1.87
C GLY A 418 -14.06 9.79 -3.38
N HIS A 419 -13.28 10.47 -4.22
CA HIS A 419 -13.23 10.20 -5.65
C HIS A 419 -12.75 8.77 -5.97
N HIS A 420 -12.01 8.12 -5.07
CA HIS A 420 -11.59 6.72 -5.21
C HIS A 420 -12.65 5.69 -4.75
N LEU A 421 -13.80 6.12 -4.23
CA LEU A 421 -14.84 5.19 -3.76
C LEU A 421 -15.36 4.26 -4.85
N PHE A 422 -15.60 4.80 -6.05
CA PHE A 422 -16.06 4.02 -7.19
C PHE A 422 -15.08 2.88 -7.52
N ASP A 423 -13.78 3.19 -7.61
CA ASP A 423 -12.74 2.20 -7.91
C ASP A 423 -12.56 1.19 -6.77
N ALA A 424 -12.68 1.63 -5.52
CA ALA A 424 -12.61 0.75 -4.35
C ALA A 424 -13.81 -0.22 -4.29
N ALA A 425 -15.02 0.27 -4.60
CA ALA A 425 -16.22 -0.55 -4.68
C ALA A 425 -16.13 -1.53 -5.86
N ASP A 426 -15.61 -1.10 -7.00
CA ASP A 426 -15.39 -1.95 -8.17
C ASP A 426 -14.49 -3.14 -7.86
N ALA A 427 -13.37 -2.89 -7.18
CA ALA A 427 -12.45 -3.92 -6.75
C ALA A 427 -13.08 -4.88 -5.73
N MET A 428 -13.84 -4.34 -4.76
CA MET A 428 -14.38 -5.11 -3.64
C MET A 428 -15.57 -6.01 -4.02
N PHE A 429 -16.51 -5.53 -4.83
CA PHE A 429 -17.75 -6.25 -5.16
C PHE A 429 -17.66 -7.09 -6.45
N GLY A 430 -16.48 -7.17 -7.08
CA GLY A 430 -16.29 -8.05 -8.23
C GLY A 430 -15.92 -9.47 -7.85
N VAL A 431 -16.00 -10.34 -8.84
CA VAL A 431 -15.70 -11.77 -8.72
C VAL A 431 -14.72 -12.13 -9.83
N ALA A 432 -13.69 -12.89 -9.50
CA ALA A 432 -12.83 -13.55 -10.47
C ALA A 432 -12.91 -15.05 -10.22
N LEU A 433 -12.85 -15.87 -11.25
CA LEU A 433 -12.51 -17.28 -11.17
C LEU A 433 -11.24 -17.45 -11.98
N SER A 434 -10.10 -17.50 -11.27
CA SER A 434 -8.79 -17.64 -11.91
C SER A 434 -8.00 -18.83 -11.38
N GLY A 435 -6.97 -19.22 -12.10
CA GLY A 435 -6.07 -20.27 -11.66
C GLY A 435 -5.35 -19.91 -10.35
N GLN A 436 -5.00 -18.63 -10.14
CA GLN A 436 -4.37 -18.17 -8.90
C GLN A 436 -5.32 -18.18 -7.69
N GLU A 437 -6.60 -17.80 -7.84
CA GLU A 437 -7.54 -17.87 -6.70
C GLU A 437 -7.90 -19.33 -6.34
N THR A 438 -8.05 -20.18 -7.35
CA THR A 438 -8.40 -21.59 -7.14
C THR A 438 -7.27 -22.41 -6.51
N ILE A 439 -6.00 -22.16 -6.87
CA ILE A 439 -4.85 -22.80 -6.20
C ILE A 439 -4.71 -22.33 -4.74
N GLU A 440 -5.08 -21.08 -4.43
CA GLU A 440 -5.10 -20.58 -3.05
C GLU A 440 -6.17 -21.27 -2.20
N LEU A 441 -7.38 -21.44 -2.76
CA LEU A 441 -8.43 -22.23 -2.09
C LEU A 441 -8.00 -23.69 -1.90
N ARG A 442 -7.42 -24.33 -2.93
CA ARG A 442 -6.90 -25.71 -2.84
C ARG A 442 -5.94 -25.86 -1.67
N ARG A 443 -4.90 -25.03 -1.61
CA ARG A 443 -3.88 -25.05 -0.56
C ARG A 443 -4.47 -24.79 0.83
N TRP A 444 -5.51 -23.97 0.91
CA TRP A 444 -6.21 -23.75 2.17
C TRP A 444 -6.95 -25.00 2.64
N VAL A 445 -7.62 -25.72 1.73
CA VAL A 445 -8.32 -26.97 2.05
C VAL A 445 -7.35 -28.11 2.34
N THR A 446 -6.42 -28.40 1.42
CA THR A 446 -5.57 -29.60 1.44
C THR A 446 -4.29 -29.46 2.26
N GLY A 447 -3.78 -28.24 2.41
CA GLY A 447 -2.44 -27.99 2.96
C GLY A 447 -1.34 -28.09 1.88
N PRO A 448 -0.05 -28.14 2.28
CA PRO A 448 1.07 -28.22 1.36
C PRO A 448 1.14 -29.60 0.70
N GLU A 449 1.17 -29.61 -0.63
CA GLU A 449 1.16 -30.85 -1.44
C GLU A 449 2.56 -31.34 -1.83
N SER A 450 3.55 -30.46 -1.80
CA SER A 450 4.97 -30.79 -2.02
C SER A 450 5.70 -30.97 -0.69
N GLY A 451 6.78 -31.75 -0.67
CA GLY A 451 7.66 -32.00 0.50
C GLY A 451 8.36 -30.76 1.08
N SER A 452 7.85 -29.55 0.81
CA SER A 452 8.26 -28.31 1.46
C SER A 452 8.00 -28.43 2.96
N ARG A 453 9.06 -28.28 3.75
CA ARG A 453 8.97 -28.17 5.20
C ARG A 453 8.28 -26.85 5.54
N GLY A 454 6.98 -26.90 5.82
CA GLY A 454 6.22 -25.79 6.40
C GLY A 454 5.00 -26.33 7.14
N ARG A 455 4.68 -25.80 8.32
CA ARG A 455 3.52 -26.23 9.13
C ARG A 455 2.20 -25.65 8.61
N ARG A 456 2.09 -25.36 7.30
CA ARG A 456 0.81 -25.00 6.69
C ARG A 456 -0.13 -26.19 6.87
N ARG A 457 -1.22 -26.00 7.61
CA ARG A 457 -2.18 -27.07 7.92
C ARG A 457 -3.38 -26.94 6.98
N GLY A 458 -3.75 -28.01 6.28
CA GLY A 458 -5.05 -28.10 5.62
C GLY A 458 -6.19 -28.14 6.65
N LEU A 459 -7.45 -28.17 6.22
CA LEU A 459 -8.62 -28.23 7.10
C LEU A 459 -8.51 -29.34 8.15
N ALA A 460 -8.11 -30.54 7.73
CA ALA A 460 -7.94 -31.71 8.60
C ALA A 460 -7.01 -31.46 9.79
N ALA A 461 -5.89 -30.78 9.56
CA ALA A 461 -4.92 -30.51 10.62
C ALA A 461 -5.28 -29.30 11.50
N ARG A 462 -6.21 -28.43 11.07
CA ARG A 462 -6.70 -27.28 11.87
C ARG A 462 -7.86 -27.65 12.78
N LEU A 463 -8.69 -28.57 12.31
CA LEU A 463 -9.93 -29.01 12.96
C LEU A 463 -9.82 -30.44 13.48
N SER A 464 -8.62 -30.91 13.83
CA SER A 464 -8.37 -32.28 14.30
C SER A 464 -9.18 -32.66 15.55
N ASP A 465 -9.40 -31.71 16.45
CA ASP A 465 -10.15 -31.96 17.69
C ASP A 465 -11.64 -32.09 17.39
N VAL A 466 -12.16 -31.25 16.48
CA VAL A 466 -13.53 -31.37 15.97
C VAL A 466 -13.70 -32.67 15.20
N ALA A 467 -12.75 -33.03 14.33
CA ALA A 467 -12.79 -34.27 13.57
C ALA A 467 -12.72 -35.52 14.46
N SER A 468 -12.05 -35.44 15.62
CA SER A 468 -12.03 -36.53 16.61
C SER A 468 -13.34 -36.65 17.38
N TYR A 469 -14.08 -35.55 17.55
CA TYR A 469 -15.32 -35.49 18.33
C TYR A 469 -16.59 -35.72 17.48
N ASP A 470 -16.63 -35.17 16.26
CA ASP A 470 -17.77 -35.19 15.34
C ASP A 470 -17.42 -35.94 14.05
N GLU A 471 -17.87 -37.20 13.95
CA GLU A 471 -17.63 -38.07 12.79
C GLU A 471 -18.17 -37.47 11.49
N ALA A 472 -19.32 -36.81 11.55
CA ALA A 472 -19.90 -36.12 10.39
C ALA A 472 -19.03 -34.95 9.91
N GLY A 473 -18.45 -34.18 10.83
CA GLY A 473 -17.49 -33.12 10.56
C GLY A 473 -16.18 -33.66 9.98
N ALA A 474 -15.68 -34.78 10.50
CA ALA A 474 -14.51 -35.47 9.94
C ALA A 474 -14.75 -35.92 8.50
N GLN A 475 -15.94 -36.49 8.22
CA GLN A 475 -16.36 -36.89 6.88
C GLN A 475 -16.45 -35.68 5.95
N ALA A 476 -17.07 -34.57 6.39
CA ALA A 476 -17.16 -33.34 5.60
C ALA A 476 -15.76 -32.76 5.28
N ILE A 477 -14.81 -32.82 6.22
CA ILE A 477 -13.42 -32.42 5.97
C ILE A 477 -12.79 -33.32 4.89
N ALA A 478 -12.93 -34.63 4.99
CA ALA A 478 -12.36 -35.58 4.04
C ALA A 478 -12.94 -35.37 2.62
N GLU A 479 -14.24 -35.17 2.52
CA GLU A 479 -14.94 -34.86 1.27
C GLU A 479 -14.49 -33.53 0.66
N ALA A 480 -14.33 -32.48 1.48
CA ALA A 480 -13.81 -31.20 1.01
C ALA A 480 -12.36 -31.34 0.48
N VAL A 481 -11.52 -32.10 1.19
CA VAL A 481 -10.13 -32.38 0.77
C VAL A 481 -10.08 -33.16 -0.55
N ASP A 482 -10.94 -34.18 -0.72
CA ASP A 482 -11.03 -34.90 -1.98
C ASP A 482 -11.52 -33.99 -3.13
N ALA A 483 -12.60 -33.24 -2.90
CA ALA A 483 -13.17 -32.35 -3.90
C ALA A 483 -12.19 -31.24 -4.33
N ALA A 484 -11.40 -30.70 -3.40
CA ALA A 484 -10.38 -29.68 -3.68
C ALA A 484 -9.27 -30.19 -4.62
N ARG A 485 -9.11 -31.52 -4.79
CA ARG A 485 -8.14 -32.09 -5.75
C ARG A 485 -8.51 -31.82 -7.21
N ALA A 486 -9.75 -31.41 -7.49
CA ALA A 486 -10.19 -30.98 -8.81
C ALA A 486 -9.78 -29.54 -9.18
N LEU A 487 -9.32 -28.75 -8.19
CA LEU A 487 -8.82 -27.39 -8.42
C LEU A 487 -7.37 -27.42 -8.96
N PRO A 488 -6.89 -26.37 -9.63
CA PRO A 488 -5.50 -26.29 -10.10
C PRO A 488 -4.47 -26.45 -8.97
N SER A 489 -3.36 -27.12 -9.28
CA SER A 489 -2.22 -27.32 -8.39
C SER A 489 -0.95 -26.65 -8.94
N ASP A 490 0.19 -26.79 -8.24
CA ASP A 490 1.46 -26.27 -8.74
C ASP A 490 1.76 -26.75 -10.17
N GLY A 491 2.23 -25.84 -11.03
CA GLY A 491 2.51 -26.13 -12.45
C GLY A 491 1.29 -26.11 -13.38
N TRP A 492 0.09 -25.73 -12.92
CA TRP A 492 -1.12 -25.69 -13.75
C TRP A 492 -0.98 -24.85 -15.03
N LEU A 493 -0.32 -23.68 -14.96
CA LEU A 493 -0.09 -22.84 -16.15
C LEU A 493 0.66 -23.60 -17.25
N GLN A 494 1.69 -24.37 -16.86
CA GLN A 494 2.47 -25.15 -17.81
C GLN A 494 1.61 -26.24 -18.44
N ARG A 495 0.83 -26.97 -17.63
CA ARG A 495 -0.11 -28.00 -18.11
C ARG A 495 -1.13 -27.44 -19.10
N VAL A 496 -1.75 -26.31 -18.77
CA VAL A 496 -2.70 -25.64 -19.65
C VAL A 496 -2.04 -25.17 -20.94
N ALA A 497 -0.83 -24.60 -20.87
CA ALA A 497 -0.08 -24.15 -22.04
C ALA A 497 0.34 -25.32 -22.96
N GLU A 498 0.66 -26.48 -22.40
CA GLU A 498 1.03 -27.71 -23.12
C GLU A 498 -0.19 -28.51 -23.63
N GLY A 499 -1.42 -28.02 -23.40
CA GLY A 499 -2.64 -28.71 -23.81
C GLY A 499 -2.95 -29.98 -23.01
N GLN A 500 -2.43 -30.07 -21.78
CA GLN A 500 -2.62 -31.19 -20.86
C GLN A 500 -3.27 -30.75 -19.53
N PRO A 501 -4.43 -30.06 -19.56
CA PRO A 501 -5.08 -29.61 -18.35
C PRO A 501 -5.47 -30.78 -17.43
N PHE A 502 -5.28 -30.61 -16.13
CA PHE A 502 -5.63 -31.60 -15.11
C PHE A 502 -6.94 -31.24 -14.39
N GLY A 503 -7.97 -32.05 -14.60
CA GLY A 503 -9.28 -31.88 -13.95
C GLY A 503 -10.16 -30.77 -14.54
N PRO A 504 -11.43 -30.68 -14.12
CA PRO A 504 -12.42 -29.84 -14.79
C PRO A 504 -12.11 -28.34 -14.80
N ILE A 505 -11.50 -27.82 -13.74
CA ILE A 505 -11.19 -26.39 -13.62
C ILE A 505 -10.05 -26.00 -14.57
N GLU A 506 -8.99 -26.79 -14.69
CA GLU A 506 -7.92 -26.50 -15.66
C GLU A 506 -8.43 -26.62 -17.11
N HIS A 507 -9.38 -27.52 -17.39
CA HIS A 507 -10.02 -27.59 -18.71
C HIS A 507 -10.80 -26.31 -19.03
N LEU A 508 -11.58 -25.80 -18.07
CA LEU A 508 -12.26 -24.51 -18.21
C LEU A 508 -11.27 -23.37 -18.46
N LEU A 509 -10.19 -23.28 -17.68
CA LEU A 509 -9.16 -22.27 -17.86
C LEU A 509 -8.44 -22.41 -19.21
N GLY A 510 -8.24 -23.64 -19.70
CA GLY A 510 -7.71 -23.91 -21.03
C GLY A 510 -8.64 -23.44 -22.15
N ALA A 511 -9.96 -23.64 -22.02
CA ALA A 511 -10.95 -23.14 -22.98
C ALA A 511 -11.00 -21.60 -22.98
N VAL A 512 -10.96 -20.98 -21.79
CA VAL A 512 -10.83 -19.52 -21.63
C VAL A 512 -9.59 -19.00 -22.35
N ARG A 513 -8.43 -19.63 -22.11
CA ARG A 513 -7.17 -19.29 -22.79
C ARG A 513 -7.33 -19.36 -24.30
N GLY A 514 -7.86 -20.46 -24.82
CA GLY A 514 -8.07 -20.69 -26.25
C GLY A 514 -8.92 -19.59 -26.89
N LEU A 515 -10.07 -19.27 -26.29
CA LEU A 515 -10.98 -18.25 -26.81
C LEU A 515 -10.37 -16.84 -26.78
N VAL A 516 -9.68 -16.48 -25.70
CA VAL A 516 -9.01 -15.17 -25.59
C VAL A 516 -7.95 -15.01 -26.68
N TYR A 517 -7.12 -16.03 -26.93
CA TYR A 517 -6.15 -15.99 -28.02
C TYR A 517 -6.79 -16.00 -29.41
N ALA A 518 -7.89 -16.73 -29.62
CA ALA A 518 -8.60 -16.77 -30.89
C ALA A 518 -9.21 -15.39 -31.25
N ARG A 519 -9.56 -14.58 -30.25
CA ARG A 519 -10.15 -13.25 -30.42
C ARG A 519 -9.16 -12.09 -30.37
N ASP A 520 -7.88 -12.33 -30.06
CA ASP A 520 -6.82 -11.32 -30.12
C ASP A 520 -6.52 -10.96 -31.59
N SER A 521 -7.36 -10.11 -32.16
CA SER A 521 -7.34 -9.72 -33.58
C SER A 521 -6.32 -8.63 -33.91
N ASP A 522 -5.75 -7.96 -32.89
CA ASP A 522 -4.90 -6.78 -33.05
C ASP A 522 -3.39 -7.06 -32.93
N GLY A 523 -2.97 -8.32 -32.75
CA GLY A 523 -1.55 -8.63 -32.48
C GLY A 523 -1.05 -7.99 -31.18
N SER A 524 -1.96 -7.65 -30.26
CA SER A 524 -1.63 -7.10 -28.94
C SER A 524 -0.80 -8.07 -28.09
N GLY A 525 -0.84 -9.36 -28.47
CA GLY A 525 0.19 -10.39 -28.32
C GLY A 525 1.64 -9.91 -28.27
N GLU A 526 2.08 -9.11 -29.24
CA GLU A 526 3.49 -8.76 -29.46
C GLU A 526 4.06 -7.77 -28.45
N ALA A 527 3.21 -7.03 -27.72
CA ALA A 527 3.63 -6.01 -26.78
C ALA A 527 3.87 -6.55 -25.34
N GLY A 528 3.53 -7.82 -25.09
CA GLY A 528 3.76 -8.49 -23.80
C GLY A 528 2.80 -8.12 -22.65
N TYR A 529 1.68 -7.44 -22.94
CA TYR A 529 0.62 -7.09 -21.98
C TYR A 529 -0.45 -8.18 -21.85
N GLY A 530 -1.21 -8.23 -20.75
CA GLY A 530 -2.38 -9.12 -20.66
C GLY A 530 -3.40 -8.85 -21.78
N ILE A 531 -4.04 -9.92 -22.26
CA ILE A 531 -5.08 -9.92 -23.30
C ILE A 531 -6.43 -10.30 -22.69
N GLU A 532 -7.50 -9.75 -23.24
CA GLU A 532 -8.85 -9.94 -22.73
C GLU A 532 -9.88 -9.87 -23.85
N THR A 533 -11.03 -10.50 -23.64
CA THR A 533 -12.17 -10.46 -24.57
C THR A 533 -13.49 -10.55 -23.80
N GLU A 534 -14.56 -10.00 -24.37
CA GLU A 534 -15.90 -10.04 -23.77
C GLU A 534 -16.40 -11.49 -23.65
N LEU A 535 -17.13 -11.81 -22.59
CA LEU A 535 -17.86 -13.08 -22.45
C LEU A 535 -19.18 -13.02 -23.24
N ALA A 536 -19.11 -12.61 -24.51
CA ALA A 536 -20.22 -12.68 -25.45
C ALA A 536 -19.99 -13.85 -26.41
N GLU A 537 -21.06 -14.60 -26.74
CA GLU A 537 -21.02 -15.69 -27.73
C GLU A 537 -19.89 -16.72 -27.46
N PRO A 538 -19.88 -17.41 -26.30
CA PRO A 538 -18.81 -18.37 -25.99
C PRO A 538 -18.76 -19.50 -27.03
N ASP A 539 -17.56 -20.00 -27.31
CA ASP A 539 -17.38 -21.12 -28.25
C ASP A 539 -17.84 -22.46 -27.64
N PRO A 540 -18.04 -23.51 -28.46
CA PRO A 540 -18.46 -24.81 -27.94
C PRO A 540 -17.51 -25.38 -26.89
N ALA A 541 -16.19 -25.16 -27.01
CA ALA A 541 -15.20 -25.66 -26.07
C ALA A 541 -15.39 -25.06 -24.65
N LEU A 542 -15.67 -23.76 -24.57
CA LEU A 542 -15.94 -23.08 -23.31
C LEU A 542 -17.29 -23.51 -22.70
N ILE A 543 -18.32 -23.69 -23.53
CA ILE A 543 -19.62 -24.20 -23.08
C ILE A 543 -19.49 -25.62 -22.53
N ASP A 544 -18.81 -26.51 -23.25
CA ASP A 544 -18.63 -27.91 -22.86
C ASP A 544 -17.82 -28.05 -21.55
N ALA A 545 -16.87 -27.15 -21.30
CA ALA A 545 -16.08 -27.13 -20.07
C ALA A 545 -16.85 -26.60 -18.83
N THR A 546 -17.97 -25.90 -19.04
CA THR A 546 -18.74 -25.22 -17.98
C THR A 546 -19.38 -26.20 -17.00
N MET A 547 -20.10 -27.22 -17.51
CA MET A 547 -20.85 -28.16 -16.66
C MET A 547 -19.94 -29.03 -15.78
N PRO A 548 -18.84 -29.65 -16.28
CA PRO A 548 -17.90 -30.37 -15.43
C PRO A 548 -17.23 -29.48 -14.37
N ALA A 549 -16.90 -28.23 -14.72
CA ALA A 549 -16.33 -27.28 -13.78
C ALA A 549 -17.31 -26.89 -12.67
N ALA A 550 -18.57 -26.61 -13.03
CA ALA A 550 -19.63 -26.34 -12.06
C ALA A 550 -19.85 -27.53 -11.12
N ALA A 551 -19.90 -28.76 -11.63
CA ALA A 551 -20.03 -29.96 -10.81
C ALA A 551 -18.85 -30.14 -9.84
N ALA A 552 -17.61 -29.82 -10.26
CA ALA A 552 -16.44 -29.88 -9.38
C ALA A 552 -16.50 -28.83 -8.25
N LEU A 553 -16.90 -27.60 -8.56
CA LEU A 553 -17.08 -26.55 -7.55
C LEU A 553 -18.23 -26.87 -6.60
N GLU A 554 -19.34 -27.42 -7.08
CA GLU A 554 -20.47 -27.83 -6.25
C GLU A 554 -20.08 -28.98 -5.30
N ARG A 555 -19.33 -29.97 -5.79
CA ARG A 555 -18.76 -31.05 -4.97
C ARG A 555 -17.86 -30.54 -3.86
N LEU A 556 -17.23 -29.37 -4.03
CA LEU A 556 -16.43 -28.72 -3.00
C LEU A 556 -17.30 -27.88 -2.03
N LEU A 557 -18.27 -27.13 -2.58
CA LEU A 557 -19.14 -26.25 -1.79
C LEU A 557 -19.99 -27.02 -0.77
N ARG A 558 -20.58 -28.14 -1.19
CA ARG A 558 -21.47 -28.96 -0.35
C ARG A 558 -20.81 -29.39 0.98
N PRO A 559 -19.63 -30.04 1.00
CA PRO A 559 -18.97 -30.43 2.24
C PRO A 559 -18.47 -29.22 3.04
N MET A 560 -18.09 -28.11 2.39
CA MET A 560 -17.75 -26.87 3.11
C MET A 560 -18.94 -26.31 3.89
N MET A 561 -20.13 -26.24 3.29
CA MET A 561 -21.35 -25.80 3.99
C MET A 561 -21.76 -26.79 5.08
N ALA A 562 -21.63 -28.10 4.83
CA ALA A 562 -21.91 -29.13 5.82
C ALA A 562 -21.00 -28.99 7.04
N LEU A 563 -19.69 -28.83 6.82
CA LEU A 563 -18.71 -28.59 7.87
C LEU A 563 -19.02 -27.33 8.68
N GLY A 564 -19.45 -26.24 8.03
CA GLY A 564 -19.87 -25.02 8.72
C GLY A 564 -20.99 -25.28 9.74
N ARG A 565 -22.06 -25.97 9.31
CA ARG A 565 -23.17 -26.35 10.19
C ARG A 565 -22.75 -27.31 11.31
N ARG A 566 -21.80 -28.22 11.04
CA ARG A 566 -21.27 -29.13 12.07
C ARG A 566 -20.45 -28.38 13.11
N LEU A 567 -19.65 -27.41 12.70
CA LEU A 567 -18.90 -26.56 13.61
C LEU A 567 -19.83 -25.72 14.51
N GLU A 568 -20.93 -25.20 13.96
CA GLU A 568 -21.99 -24.52 14.75
C GLU A 568 -22.63 -25.47 15.76
N ALA A 569 -23.00 -26.69 15.36
CA ALA A 569 -23.55 -27.69 16.28
C ALA A 569 -22.58 -28.02 17.43
N VAL A 570 -21.29 -28.18 17.14
CA VAL A 570 -20.26 -28.44 18.16
C VAL A 570 -20.10 -27.26 19.13
N LEU A 571 -20.28 -26.01 18.66
CA LEU A 571 -20.29 -24.82 19.54
C LEU A 571 -21.50 -24.79 20.47
N ASP A 572 -22.66 -25.21 19.97
CA ASP A 572 -23.92 -25.24 20.74
C ASP A 572 -23.92 -26.37 21.77
N GLU A 573 -23.36 -27.54 21.43
CA GLU A 573 -23.22 -28.69 22.33
C GLU A 573 -22.24 -28.41 23.48
N GLY A 574 -21.18 -27.63 23.22
CA GLY A 574 -20.20 -27.23 24.23
C GLY A 574 -19.51 -28.39 24.96
N PRO A 575 -18.84 -29.33 24.25
CA PRO A 575 -18.16 -30.48 24.86
C PRO A 575 -17.10 -30.09 25.89
N ASP A 576 -16.77 -31.02 26.80
CA ASP A 576 -15.87 -30.78 27.94
C ASP A 576 -14.46 -30.27 27.58
N TRP A 577 -13.98 -30.56 26.37
CA TRP A 577 -12.69 -30.07 25.87
C TRP A 577 -12.76 -28.63 25.33
N MET A 578 -13.96 -28.08 25.14
CA MET A 578 -14.19 -26.75 24.59
C MET A 578 -14.03 -25.67 25.65
N ASP A 579 -12.77 -25.33 25.92
CA ASP A 579 -12.45 -24.10 26.62
C ASP A 579 -12.74 -22.86 25.75
N GLY A 580 -12.62 -21.65 26.32
CA GLY A 580 -12.86 -20.41 25.58
C GLY A 580 -11.94 -20.22 24.36
N GLN A 581 -10.74 -20.81 24.36
CA GLN A 581 -9.82 -20.75 23.23
C GLN A 581 -10.27 -21.68 22.09
N ALA A 582 -10.69 -22.90 22.43
CA ALA A 582 -11.28 -23.86 21.51
C ALA A 582 -12.57 -23.31 20.87
N ARG A 583 -13.43 -22.67 21.68
CA ARG A 583 -14.65 -22.00 21.20
C ARG A 583 -14.34 -20.92 20.17
N ALA A 584 -13.48 -19.95 20.53
CA ALA A 584 -13.09 -18.86 19.63
C ALA A 584 -12.46 -19.39 18.32
N ARG A 585 -11.73 -20.52 18.39
CA ARG A 585 -11.12 -21.16 17.22
C ARG A 585 -12.19 -21.67 16.26
N ILE A 586 -13.21 -22.33 16.78
CA ILE A 586 -14.30 -22.88 15.96
C ILE A 586 -15.11 -21.74 15.35
N GLU A 587 -15.43 -20.69 16.11
CA GLU A 587 -16.08 -19.46 15.59
C GLU A 587 -15.24 -18.83 14.45
N GLY A 588 -13.92 -18.74 14.64
CA GLY A 588 -12.99 -18.27 13.61
C GLY A 588 -12.97 -19.17 12.36
N ALA A 589 -13.07 -20.49 12.54
CA ALA A 589 -13.12 -21.46 11.46
C ALA A 589 -14.43 -21.38 10.68
N ILE A 590 -15.59 -21.28 11.35
CA ILE A 590 -16.92 -21.11 10.75
C ILE A 590 -16.92 -19.91 9.81
N ALA A 591 -16.48 -18.75 10.30
CA ALA A 591 -16.45 -17.55 9.49
C ALA A 591 -15.46 -17.66 8.30
N SER A 592 -14.26 -18.22 8.53
CA SER A 592 -13.26 -18.44 7.48
C SER A 592 -13.73 -19.39 6.38
N LEU A 593 -14.52 -20.39 6.76
CA LEU A 593 -15.15 -21.37 5.89
C LEU A 593 -16.34 -20.78 5.14
N GLY A 594 -17.20 -20.03 5.83
CA GLY A 594 -18.35 -19.33 5.26
C GLY A 594 -17.94 -18.40 4.12
N TRP A 595 -16.92 -17.56 4.31
CA TRP A 595 -16.44 -16.67 3.24
C TRP A 595 -15.91 -17.41 2.02
N ARG A 596 -15.23 -18.55 2.22
CA ARG A 596 -14.75 -19.36 1.09
C ARG A 596 -15.88 -20.09 0.40
N ALA A 597 -16.89 -20.53 1.14
CA ALA A 597 -18.10 -21.09 0.58
C ALA A 597 -18.84 -20.03 -0.27
N GLU A 598 -18.93 -18.78 0.20
CA GLU A 598 -19.45 -17.65 -0.59
C GLU A 598 -18.62 -17.39 -1.85
N THR A 599 -17.28 -17.44 -1.77
CA THR A 599 -16.41 -17.32 -2.95
C THR A 599 -16.69 -18.43 -3.97
N VAL A 600 -16.77 -19.69 -3.55
CA VAL A 600 -17.08 -20.82 -4.45
C VAL A 600 -18.50 -20.69 -5.03
N ALA A 601 -19.47 -20.22 -4.24
CA ALA A 601 -20.83 -19.93 -4.71
C ALA A 601 -20.85 -18.80 -5.75
N ALA A 602 -20.04 -17.75 -5.56
CA ALA A 602 -19.88 -16.68 -6.53
C ALA A 602 -19.24 -17.18 -7.84
N TRP A 603 -18.25 -18.09 -7.77
CA TRP A 603 -17.69 -18.76 -8.94
C TRP A 603 -18.73 -19.61 -9.67
N LEU A 604 -19.58 -20.35 -8.95
CA LEU A 604 -20.69 -21.09 -9.55
C LEU A 604 -21.67 -20.14 -10.28
N SER A 605 -22.03 -19.01 -9.65
CA SER A 605 -22.87 -17.98 -10.27
C SER A 605 -22.24 -17.32 -11.51
N LEU A 606 -20.90 -17.25 -11.53
CA LEU A 606 -20.15 -16.77 -12.68
C LEU A 606 -20.20 -17.78 -13.84
N ILE A 607 -19.86 -19.04 -13.57
CA ILE A 607 -19.86 -20.14 -14.55
C ILE A 607 -21.26 -20.40 -15.10
N ALA A 608 -22.29 -20.41 -14.25
CA ALA A 608 -23.67 -20.70 -14.65
C ALA A 608 -24.24 -19.71 -15.70
N ARG A 609 -23.56 -18.59 -15.92
CA ARG A 609 -23.92 -17.58 -16.93
C ARG A 609 -23.19 -17.73 -18.25
N ILE A 610 -22.17 -18.59 -18.33
CA ILE A 610 -21.51 -18.89 -19.60
C ILE A 610 -22.56 -19.51 -20.54
N GLY A 611 -22.83 -18.84 -21.66
CA GLY A 611 -23.87 -19.24 -22.62
C GLY A 611 -25.29 -18.83 -22.24
N GLY A 612 -25.49 -18.14 -21.12
CA GLY A 612 -26.76 -17.55 -20.70
C GLY A 612 -26.92 -16.09 -21.17
N PRO A 613 -28.10 -15.49 -20.99
CA PRO A 613 -28.33 -14.08 -21.35
C PRO A 613 -27.48 -13.15 -20.49
N ALA A 614 -26.90 -12.12 -21.12
CA ALA A 614 -26.20 -11.06 -20.41
C ALA A 614 -27.21 -10.26 -19.57
N THR A 615 -26.81 -9.87 -18.35
CA THR A 615 -27.58 -8.94 -17.52
C THR A 615 -26.96 -7.56 -17.61
N GLU A 616 -27.80 -6.53 -17.69
CA GLU A 616 -27.35 -5.13 -17.80
C GLU A 616 -26.54 -4.62 -16.58
N GLU A 617 -26.59 -5.32 -15.44
CA GLU A 617 -25.90 -4.90 -14.21
C GLU A 617 -24.41 -5.28 -14.13
N PHE A 618 -23.97 -6.25 -14.93
CA PHE A 618 -22.64 -6.85 -14.83
C PHE A 618 -21.89 -6.79 -16.16
N VAL A 619 -20.57 -6.66 -16.07
CA VAL A 619 -19.65 -6.81 -17.18
C VAL A 619 -18.80 -8.04 -16.92
N ASP A 620 -18.94 -9.04 -17.78
CA ASP A 620 -18.23 -10.31 -17.70
C ASP A 620 -17.20 -10.40 -18.84
N TRP A 621 -15.97 -10.80 -18.53
CA TRP A 621 -14.91 -10.94 -19.52
C TRP A 621 -13.94 -12.07 -19.19
N LEU A 622 -13.19 -12.47 -20.21
CA LEU A 622 -12.16 -13.49 -20.16
C LEU A 622 -10.78 -12.84 -20.26
N ALA A 623 -9.81 -13.29 -19.50
CA ALA A 623 -8.47 -12.71 -19.52
C ALA A 623 -7.34 -13.75 -19.42
N VAL A 624 -6.24 -13.44 -20.10
CA VAL A 624 -4.92 -14.06 -19.89
C VAL A 624 -3.97 -12.97 -19.42
N GLU A 625 -3.61 -13.02 -18.14
CA GLU A 625 -2.69 -12.06 -17.53
C GLU A 625 -1.25 -12.39 -17.90
N ARG A 626 -0.50 -11.37 -18.33
CA ARG A 626 0.90 -11.52 -18.76
C ARG A 626 1.79 -10.43 -18.17
N ILE A 627 3.01 -10.80 -17.78
CA ILE A 627 4.09 -9.88 -17.40
C ILE A 627 5.28 -10.17 -18.30
N GLU A 628 5.74 -9.15 -19.04
CA GLU A 628 6.88 -9.25 -19.96
C GLU A 628 6.71 -10.44 -20.94
N GLY A 629 5.47 -10.66 -21.41
CA GLY A 629 5.10 -11.75 -22.34
C GLY A 629 4.86 -13.11 -21.70
N ARG A 630 5.20 -13.30 -20.41
CA ARG A 630 4.95 -14.57 -19.71
C ARG A 630 3.55 -14.58 -19.08
N GLU A 631 2.80 -15.65 -19.33
CA GLU A 631 1.51 -15.92 -18.67
C GLU A 631 1.70 -16.11 -17.16
N ILE A 632 0.91 -15.38 -16.37
CA ILE A 632 0.94 -15.42 -14.90
C ILE A 632 -0.39 -15.86 -14.29
N ASP A 633 -1.51 -15.66 -14.99
CA ASP A 633 -2.82 -16.14 -14.58
C ASP A 633 -3.80 -16.16 -15.77
N ILE A 634 -4.88 -16.92 -15.63
CA ILE A 634 -5.94 -17.07 -16.62
C ILE A 634 -7.25 -17.11 -15.84
N GLY A 635 -8.27 -16.38 -16.29
CA GLY A 635 -9.51 -16.33 -15.55
C GLY A 635 -10.72 -15.74 -16.26
N ILE A 636 -11.85 -15.94 -15.60
CA ILE A 636 -13.15 -15.35 -15.93
C ILE A 636 -13.41 -14.28 -14.87
N HIS A 637 -13.81 -13.09 -15.27
CA HIS A 637 -13.98 -11.96 -14.38
C HIS A 637 -15.38 -11.37 -14.53
N ARG A 638 -15.93 -10.88 -13.42
CA ARG A 638 -17.18 -10.14 -13.33
C ARG A 638 -16.99 -8.88 -12.49
N ARG A 639 -17.44 -7.75 -13.02
CA ARG A 639 -17.57 -6.49 -12.30
C ARG A 639 -18.97 -5.93 -12.46
N TRP A 640 -19.39 -5.11 -11.51
CA TRP A 640 -20.60 -4.32 -11.67
C TRP A 640 -20.38 -3.24 -12.74
N LEU A 641 -21.38 -3.01 -13.58
CA LEU A 641 -21.38 -1.85 -14.47
C LEU A 641 -21.34 -0.56 -13.62
N ASP A 642 -22.20 -0.50 -12.60
CA ASP A 642 -22.21 0.51 -11.55
C ASP A 642 -21.92 -0.11 -10.16
N PRO A 643 -20.66 -0.13 -9.70
CA PRO A 643 -20.27 -0.63 -8.38
C PRO A 643 -20.73 0.25 -7.22
N SER A 644 -21.25 1.46 -7.49
CA SER A 644 -21.79 2.32 -6.42
C SER A 644 -23.11 1.79 -5.87
N LYS A 645 -23.84 0.95 -6.63
CA LYS A 645 -25.05 0.25 -6.17
C LYS A 645 -24.79 -0.68 -4.99
N PRO A 646 -23.98 -1.75 -5.10
CA PRO A 646 -23.72 -2.63 -3.97
C PRO A 646 -23.02 -1.91 -2.81
N PHE A 647 -22.24 -0.86 -3.09
CA PHE A 647 -21.68 0.01 -2.07
C PHE A 647 -22.77 0.72 -1.26
N ALA A 648 -23.73 1.36 -1.92
CA ALA A 648 -24.82 2.04 -1.25
C ALA A 648 -25.67 1.07 -0.41
N GLU A 649 -26.02 -0.11 -0.97
CA GLU A 649 -26.78 -1.15 -0.26
C GLU A 649 -26.06 -1.66 0.99
N THR A 650 -24.77 -1.97 0.86
CA THR A 650 -24.02 -2.69 1.90
C THR A 650 -23.47 -1.75 2.97
N VAL A 651 -23.11 -0.52 2.59
CA VAL A 651 -22.36 0.42 3.45
C VAL A 651 -23.20 1.63 3.83
N LEU A 652 -23.78 2.33 2.85
CA LEU A 652 -24.44 3.62 3.11
C LEU A 652 -25.80 3.45 3.76
N LYS A 653 -26.69 2.58 3.24
CA LYS A 653 -28.03 2.38 3.81
C LYS A 653 -27.97 1.99 5.30
N PRO A 654 -27.18 0.99 5.73
CA PRO A 654 -27.11 0.64 7.15
C PRO A 654 -26.51 1.74 8.04
N ALA A 655 -25.69 2.64 7.46
CA ALA A 655 -25.07 3.73 8.20
C ALA A 655 -26.10 4.70 8.79
N HIS A 656 -25.68 5.41 9.83
CA HIS A 656 -26.45 6.54 10.38
C HIS A 656 -26.05 7.85 9.72
N GLY A 657 -24.78 8.00 9.36
CA GLY A 657 -24.31 9.10 8.55
C GLY A 657 -22.92 8.89 8.00
N ALA A 658 -22.65 9.55 6.88
CA ALA A 658 -21.42 9.43 6.12
C ALA A 658 -21.02 10.78 5.53
N LEU A 659 -19.74 11.15 5.69
CA LEU A 659 -19.13 12.26 4.98
C LEU A 659 -18.26 11.71 3.85
N VAL A 660 -18.47 12.15 2.62
CA VAL A 660 -17.58 11.86 1.48
C VAL A 660 -16.90 13.17 1.09
N THR A 661 -15.58 13.21 1.18
CA THR A 661 -14.81 14.43 0.97
C THR A 661 -13.61 14.21 0.04
N SER A 662 -13.34 15.20 -0.82
CA SER A 662 -12.10 15.26 -1.61
C SER A 662 -11.87 16.68 -2.14
N ALA A 663 -10.66 16.96 -2.62
CA ALA A 663 -10.36 18.20 -3.32
C ALA A 663 -10.89 18.24 -4.77
N THR A 664 -11.25 17.08 -5.34
CA THR A 664 -11.63 16.94 -6.76
C THR A 664 -12.83 16.02 -6.94
N LEU A 665 -13.80 16.06 -6.02
CA LEU A 665 -14.94 15.15 -5.99
C LEU A 665 -15.80 15.23 -7.27
N ARG A 666 -16.04 16.44 -7.78
CA ARG A 666 -16.77 16.72 -9.04
C ARG A 666 -15.90 16.58 -10.29
N ALA A 667 -14.57 16.54 -10.15
CA ALA A 667 -13.61 16.45 -11.24
C ALA A 667 -13.80 17.52 -12.35
N GLY A 668 -14.16 18.75 -11.96
CA GLY A 668 -14.43 19.86 -12.87
C GLY A 668 -15.79 19.78 -13.59
N GLY A 669 -16.68 18.88 -13.15
CA GLY A 669 -18.08 18.79 -13.59
C GLY A 669 -19.07 19.27 -12.53
N ASP A 670 -20.33 18.86 -12.67
CA ASP A 670 -21.41 19.14 -11.71
C ASP A 670 -21.50 18.06 -10.61
N TRP A 671 -22.32 18.31 -9.60
CA TRP A 671 -22.58 17.43 -8.46
C TRP A 671 -23.11 16.04 -8.86
N ASP A 672 -23.80 15.91 -9.98
CA ASP A 672 -24.28 14.61 -10.48
C ASP A 672 -23.12 13.61 -10.67
N VAL A 673 -21.92 14.10 -11.02
CA VAL A 673 -20.71 13.26 -11.14
C VAL A 673 -20.26 12.76 -9.77
N ALA A 674 -20.29 13.62 -8.76
CA ALA A 674 -19.95 13.27 -7.39
C ALA A 674 -20.97 12.29 -6.79
N GLU A 675 -22.26 12.50 -7.06
CA GLU A 675 -23.35 11.65 -6.58
C GLU A 675 -23.30 10.25 -7.19
N ALA A 676 -23.05 10.15 -8.50
CA ALA A 676 -22.89 8.86 -9.18
C ALA A 676 -21.67 8.07 -8.65
N ARG A 677 -20.54 8.74 -8.38
CA ARG A 677 -19.31 8.06 -7.91
C ARG A 677 -19.35 7.68 -6.43
N SER A 678 -20.12 8.41 -5.62
CA SER A 678 -20.27 8.16 -4.19
C SER A 678 -21.41 7.20 -3.86
N GLY A 679 -22.29 6.89 -4.82
CA GLY A 679 -23.48 6.07 -4.60
C GLY A 679 -24.65 6.83 -3.97
N ALA A 680 -24.55 8.17 -3.85
CA ALA A 680 -25.62 9.02 -3.30
C ALA A 680 -26.94 8.88 -4.07
N GLN A 681 -26.86 8.69 -5.40
CA GLN A 681 -28.02 8.51 -6.28
C GLN A 681 -28.86 7.27 -5.96
N HIS A 682 -28.32 6.30 -5.21
CA HIS A 682 -29.00 5.06 -4.83
C HIS A 682 -29.68 5.16 -3.45
N LEU A 683 -29.63 6.33 -2.81
CA LEU A 683 -30.28 6.60 -1.53
C LEU A 683 -31.63 7.29 -1.71
N LEU A 684 -32.49 7.14 -0.70
CA LEU A 684 -33.83 7.74 -0.72
C LEU A 684 -33.80 9.26 -0.60
N HIS A 685 -32.87 9.81 0.18
CA HIS A 685 -32.73 11.25 0.38
C HIS A 685 -31.48 11.78 -0.33
N PRO A 686 -31.56 12.99 -0.92
CA PRO A 686 -30.41 13.62 -1.55
C PRO A 686 -29.34 13.93 -0.51
N ALA A 687 -28.08 13.85 -0.92
CA ALA A 687 -26.97 14.24 -0.07
C ALA A 687 -26.94 15.76 0.14
N ALA A 688 -26.53 16.19 1.33
CA ALA A 688 -26.12 17.58 1.52
C ALA A 688 -24.84 17.84 0.73
N ARG A 689 -24.80 18.94 -0.02
CA ARG A 689 -23.68 19.32 -0.89
C ARG A 689 -22.95 20.51 -0.25
N PHE A 690 -21.63 20.45 -0.19
CA PHE A 690 -20.80 21.55 0.30
C PHE A 690 -19.59 21.78 -0.59
N GLU A 691 -19.26 23.05 -0.86
CA GLU A 691 -18.10 23.44 -1.63
C GLU A 691 -17.29 24.52 -0.91
N ALA A 692 -15.98 24.33 -0.84
CA ALA A 692 -15.03 25.39 -0.47
C ALA A 692 -13.89 25.43 -1.49
N ALA A 693 -13.73 26.59 -2.14
CA ALA A 693 -12.62 26.84 -3.05
C ALA A 693 -11.28 26.83 -2.31
N SER A 694 -10.21 26.42 -3.00
CA SER A 694 -8.87 26.49 -2.42
C SER A 694 -8.48 27.94 -2.10
N PRO A 695 -7.79 28.21 -0.98
CA PRO A 695 -7.29 29.54 -0.65
C PRO A 695 -6.03 29.92 -1.44
N PHE A 696 -5.46 29.03 -2.25
CA PHE A 696 -4.19 29.27 -2.92
C PHE A 696 -4.34 30.13 -4.18
N ASP A 697 -3.37 31.03 -4.39
CA ASP A 697 -3.26 31.84 -5.60
C ASP A 697 -2.67 31.02 -6.76
N TYR A 698 -3.49 30.20 -7.40
CA TYR A 698 -3.04 29.43 -8.56
C TYR A 698 -2.64 30.31 -9.75
N ALA A 699 -3.27 31.48 -9.91
CA ALA A 699 -3.01 32.36 -11.05
C ALA A 699 -1.60 32.97 -10.98
N GLY A 700 -1.15 33.37 -9.79
CA GLY A 700 0.17 33.94 -9.55
C GLY A 700 1.27 32.91 -9.23
N ARG A 701 0.92 31.70 -8.78
CA ARG A 701 1.89 30.68 -8.31
C ARG A 701 2.08 29.49 -9.23
N SER A 702 1.21 29.29 -10.21
CA SER A 702 1.30 28.12 -11.08
C SER A 702 1.04 28.45 -12.55
N GLU A 703 1.64 27.69 -13.46
CA GLU A 703 1.29 27.74 -14.88
C GLU A 703 1.18 26.34 -15.49
N VAL A 704 0.32 26.19 -16.49
CA VAL A 704 0.19 24.98 -17.30
C VAL A 704 0.80 25.24 -18.67
N ILE A 705 1.76 24.41 -19.03
CA ILE A 705 2.49 24.47 -20.30
C ILE A 705 2.17 23.23 -21.12
N VAL A 706 1.60 23.41 -22.31
CA VAL A 706 1.38 22.35 -23.28
C VAL A 706 2.44 22.48 -24.37
N VAL A 707 3.37 21.52 -24.42
CA VAL A 707 4.46 21.51 -25.41
C VAL A 707 3.97 20.93 -26.73
N THR A 708 4.16 21.67 -27.82
CA THR A 708 3.54 21.34 -29.12
C THR A 708 4.47 20.68 -30.14
N ASP A 709 5.78 20.67 -29.90
CA ASP A 709 6.82 20.26 -30.86
C ASP A 709 7.53 18.93 -30.52
N VAL A 710 7.14 18.26 -29.43
CA VAL A 710 7.58 16.89 -29.12
C VAL A 710 6.67 15.87 -29.82
N LYS A 711 7.19 15.23 -30.86
CA LYS A 711 6.42 14.26 -31.67
C LYS A 711 6.05 13.02 -30.86
N ARG A 712 4.78 12.58 -30.95
CA ARG A 712 4.29 11.36 -30.31
C ARG A 712 5.05 10.14 -30.87
N GLY A 713 5.50 9.26 -29.97
CA GLY A 713 6.24 8.05 -30.34
C GLY A 713 7.76 8.24 -30.50
N ASP A 714 8.24 9.48 -30.59
CA ASP A 714 9.67 9.78 -30.62
C ASP A 714 10.25 9.69 -29.20
N MET A 715 10.78 8.53 -28.86
CA MET A 715 11.37 8.26 -27.54
C MET A 715 12.64 9.08 -27.27
N ALA A 716 13.40 9.45 -28.30
CA ALA A 716 14.61 10.24 -28.14
C ALA A 716 14.25 11.70 -27.83
N ALA A 717 13.31 12.29 -28.57
CA ALA A 717 12.79 13.62 -28.31
C ALA A 717 12.12 13.71 -26.93
N LEU A 718 11.32 12.70 -26.56
CA LEU A 718 10.70 12.63 -25.23
C LEU A 718 11.73 12.61 -24.10
N ALA A 719 12.77 11.76 -24.21
CA ALA A 719 13.85 11.72 -23.23
C ALA A 719 14.61 13.05 -23.17
N GLY A 720 14.89 13.64 -24.33
CA GLY A 720 15.51 14.97 -24.44
C GLY A 720 14.69 16.05 -23.74
N ALA A 721 13.36 16.05 -23.91
CA ALA A 721 12.45 16.99 -23.25
C ALA A 721 12.50 16.84 -21.72
N TYR A 722 12.36 15.63 -21.19
CA TYR A 722 12.48 15.37 -19.75
C TYR A 722 13.83 15.82 -19.19
N GLY A 723 14.93 15.44 -19.84
CA GLY A 723 16.27 15.81 -19.40
C GLY A 723 16.48 17.33 -19.35
N ARG A 724 16.04 18.06 -20.39
CA ARG A 724 16.16 19.52 -20.46
C ARG A 724 15.31 20.22 -19.40
N LEU A 725 14.07 19.79 -19.20
CA LEU A 725 13.16 20.35 -18.21
C LEU A 725 13.66 20.11 -16.78
N ILE A 726 14.19 18.92 -16.47
CA ILE A 726 14.77 18.61 -15.15
C ILE A 726 16.00 19.49 -14.86
N VAL A 727 16.88 19.66 -15.85
CA VAL A 727 18.05 20.55 -15.72
C VAL A 727 17.62 22.00 -15.49
N ALA A 728 16.65 22.48 -16.27
CA ALA A 728 16.08 23.83 -16.10
C ALA A 728 15.48 24.05 -14.70
N ALA A 729 14.80 23.04 -14.15
CA ALA A 729 14.22 23.11 -12.82
C ALA A 729 15.25 22.92 -11.67
N GLN A 730 16.49 22.52 -11.98
CA GLN A 730 17.51 22.10 -11.00
C GLN A 730 17.03 20.97 -10.08
N GLY A 731 16.29 20.01 -10.64
CA GLY A 731 15.65 18.93 -9.90
C GLY A 731 14.19 19.21 -9.56
N GLY A 732 13.73 18.75 -8.40
CA GLY A 732 12.38 19.02 -7.88
C GLY A 732 11.25 18.64 -8.84
N THR A 733 11.45 17.59 -9.65
CA THR A 733 10.57 17.23 -10.76
C THR A 733 9.88 15.88 -10.51
N LEU A 734 8.55 15.86 -10.64
CA LEU A 734 7.74 14.65 -10.69
C LEU A 734 7.34 14.35 -12.14
N GLY A 735 7.89 13.28 -12.72
CA GLY A 735 7.54 12.82 -14.06
C GLY A 735 6.55 11.67 -14.06
N LEU A 736 5.43 11.82 -14.76
CA LEU A 736 4.33 10.85 -14.80
C LEU A 736 4.22 10.22 -16.19
N PHE A 737 4.26 8.88 -16.20
CA PHE A 737 4.21 8.05 -17.40
C PHE A 737 2.93 7.21 -17.44
N THR A 738 2.41 7.02 -18.65
CA THR A 738 1.26 6.14 -18.91
C THR A 738 1.68 4.68 -19.11
N ALA A 739 2.98 4.43 -19.39
CA ALA A 739 3.52 3.10 -19.63
C ALA A 739 4.91 2.89 -19.02
N ILE A 740 5.09 1.78 -18.30
CA ILE A 740 6.36 1.37 -17.67
C ILE A 740 7.49 1.27 -18.70
N ARG A 741 7.22 0.73 -19.89
CA ARG A 741 8.23 0.59 -20.96
C ARG A 741 8.81 1.95 -21.37
N ARG A 742 7.97 2.98 -21.49
CA ARG A 742 8.38 4.33 -21.86
C ARG A 742 9.19 4.99 -20.76
N LEU A 743 8.76 4.84 -19.50
CA LEU A 743 9.52 5.28 -18.34
C LEU A 743 10.93 4.69 -18.32
N ARG A 744 11.05 3.35 -18.42
CA ARG A 744 12.36 2.65 -18.45
C ARG A 744 13.25 3.19 -19.57
N ALA A 745 12.67 3.40 -20.76
CA ALA A 745 13.39 3.89 -21.93
C ALA A 745 13.83 5.36 -21.80
N VAL A 746 13.04 6.23 -21.15
CA VAL A 746 13.45 7.61 -20.85
C VAL A 746 14.53 7.63 -19.78
N HIS A 747 14.34 6.91 -18.66
CA HIS A 747 15.32 6.80 -17.58
C HIS A 747 16.72 6.44 -18.11
N ALA A 748 16.81 5.36 -18.90
CA ALA A 748 18.07 4.86 -19.45
C ALA A 748 18.81 5.89 -20.33
N ARG A 749 18.12 6.90 -20.87
CA ARG A 749 18.72 7.93 -21.74
C ARG A 749 19.16 9.19 -20.98
N ILE A 750 18.60 9.46 -19.80
CA ILE A 750 18.81 10.72 -19.09
C ILE A 750 19.56 10.57 -17.77
N ALA A 751 19.56 9.41 -17.13
CA ALA A 751 20.10 9.21 -15.78
C ALA A 751 21.58 9.62 -15.66
N ASP A 752 22.46 9.11 -16.53
CA ASP A 752 23.91 9.42 -16.51
C ASP A 752 24.20 10.88 -16.85
N ARG A 753 23.35 11.52 -17.66
CA ARG A 753 23.48 12.94 -17.97
C ARG A 753 23.13 13.80 -16.76
N LEU A 754 21.99 13.52 -16.13
CA LEU A 754 21.53 14.27 -14.96
C LEU A 754 22.47 14.11 -13.76
N ALA A 755 23.02 12.92 -13.57
CA ALA A 755 23.97 12.68 -12.49
C ALA A 755 25.27 13.49 -12.62
N ARG A 756 25.76 13.72 -13.85
CA ARG A 756 26.92 14.61 -14.09
C ARG A 756 26.65 16.07 -13.73
N GLU A 757 25.38 16.48 -13.77
CA GLU A 757 24.91 17.81 -13.33
C GLU A 757 24.59 17.83 -11.82
N GLY A 758 24.85 16.73 -11.09
CA GLY A 758 24.51 16.60 -9.68
C GLY A 758 22.99 16.63 -9.42
N LEU A 759 22.19 16.07 -10.33
CA LEU A 759 20.73 15.99 -10.24
C LEU A 759 20.30 14.51 -10.14
N PRO A 760 20.07 13.98 -8.93
CA PRO A 760 19.66 12.59 -8.75
C PRO A 760 18.33 12.29 -9.45
N LEU A 761 18.27 11.20 -10.20
CA LEU A 761 17.04 10.69 -10.80
C LEU A 761 16.69 9.34 -10.17
N TYR A 762 15.48 9.28 -9.62
CA TYR A 762 14.88 8.06 -9.09
C TYR A 762 13.68 7.64 -9.93
N ALA A 763 13.50 6.34 -10.11
CA ALA A 763 12.50 5.80 -11.01
C ALA A 763 11.78 4.56 -10.47
N GLN A 764 10.46 4.66 -10.39
CA GLN A 764 9.60 3.51 -10.11
C GLN A 764 9.76 2.45 -11.23
N HIS A 765 9.73 1.15 -10.87
CA HIS A 765 9.90 0.01 -11.78
C HIS A 765 11.29 -0.11 -12.42
N VAL A 766 12.23 0.77 -12.06
CA VAL A 766 13.64 0.71 -12.43
C VAL A 766 14.47 0.46 -11.17
N ASP A 767 14.40 1.36 -10.19
CA ASP A 767 15.16 1.22 -8.96
C ASP A 767 14.53 0.17 -8.05
N PRO A 768 15.32 -0.71 -7.39
CA PRO A 768 14.85 -1.71 -6.43
C PRO A 768 14.55 -1.01 -5.10
N ILE A 769 13.58 -0.10 -5.11
CA ILE A 769 13.12 0.67 -3.96
C ILE A 769 11.59 0.71 -4.03
N ASP A 770 10.92 0.52 -2.90
CA ASP A 770 9.46 0.63 -2.87
C ASP A 770 9.00 2.08 -3.10
N THR A 771 7.75 2.23 -3.53
CA THR A 771 7.22 3.55 -3.91
C THR A 771 7.16 4.53 -2.74
N GLY A 772 6.88 4.07 -1.51
CA GLY A 772 6.85 4.94 -0.34
C GLY A 772 8.23 5.50 -0.02
N THR A 773 9.24 4.64 -0.01
CA THR A 773 10.63 5.06 0.20
C THR A 773 11.12 6.00 -0.92
N LEU A 774 10.75 5.76 -2.19
CA LEU A 774 11.08 6.68 -3.29
C LEU A 774 10.52 8.09 -3.06
N VAL A 775 9.30 8.20 -2.52
CA VAL A 775 8.70 9.49 -2.17
C VAL A 775 9.40 10.12 -0.98
N ASP A 776 9.77 9.35 0.04
CA ASP A 776 10.51 9.86 1.20
C ASP A 776 11.92 10.38 0.78
N ILE A 777 12.59 9.71 -0.17
CA ILE A 777 13.85 10.18 -0.79
C ILE A 777 13.63 11.49 -1.54
N PHE A 778 12.61 11.55 -2.42
CA PHE A 778 12.30 12.73 -3.22
C PHE A 778 11.91 13.93 -2.35
N ARG A 779 11.25 13.70 -1.21
CA ARG A 779 10.89 14.74 -0.25
C ARG A 779 12.13 15.34 0.43
N ASP A 780 13.10 14.52 0.80
CA ASP A 780 14.27 14.93 1.59
C ASP A 780 15.35 15.65 0.75
N ASP A 781 15.39 15.43 -0.57
CA ASP A 781 16.36 16.06 -1.48
C ASP A 781 15.71 16.96 -2.55
N PRO A 782 15.82 18.30 -2.43
CA PRO A 782 15.26 19.23 -3.42
C PRO A 782 15.87 19.16 -4.82
N ARG A 783 17.07 18.57 -4.97
CA ARG A 783 17.72 18.35 -6.27
C ARG A 783 17.31 17.04 -6.93
N ALA A 784 16.70 16.13 -6.17
CA ALA A 784 16.23 14.87 -6.71
C ALA A 784 15.03 15.08 -7.64
N SER A 785 14.88 14.18 -8.60
CA SER A 785 13.69 14.05 -9.44
C SER A 785 13.18 12.63 -9.37
N LEU A 786 11.86 12.48 -9.41
CA LEU A 786 11.18 11.19 -9.32
C LEU A 786 10.32 10.97 -10.56
N ILE A 787 10.52 9.85 -11.25
CA ILE A 787 9.66 9.44 -12.36
C ILE A 787 8.92 8.13 -12.04
N GLY A 788 7.64 8.05 -12.40
CA GLY A 788 6.80 6.88 -12.10
C GLY A 788 5.54 6.80 -12.95
N THR A 789 4.70 5.80 -12.66
CA THR A 789 3.41 5.63 -13.32
C THR A 789 2.27 6.21 -12.49
N ASP A 790 1.01 5.92 -12.85
CA ASP A 790 -0.20 6.42 -12.18
C ASP A 790 -0.18 6.31 -10.65
N ALA A 791 0.48 5.31 -10.06
CA ALA A 791 0.57 5.16 -8.61
C ALA A 791 1.23 6.36 -7.89
N LEU A 792 2.15 7.07 -8.55
CA LEU A 792 2.76 8.29 -7.99
C LEU A 792 1.83 9.51 -8.08
N ARG A 793 0.83 9.51 -8.96
CA ARG A 793 -0.13 10.62 -9.06
C ARG A 793 -0.91 10.80 -7.76
N ASP A 794 -1.31 9.70 -7.13
CA ASP A 794 -2.27 9.72 -6.03
C ASP A 794 -1.57 9.72 -4.65
N GLY A 795 -0.37 9.13 -4.56
CA GLY A 795 0.35 8.87 -3.30
C GLY A 795 1.49 9.82 -2.94
N VAL A 796 1.76 10.86 -3.74
CA VAL A 796 2.85 11.82 -3.48
C VAL A 796 2.32 13.06 -2.75
N ASP A 797 2.89 13.36 -1.59
CA ASP A 797 2.71 14.62 -0.86
C ASP A 797 4.08 15.21 -0.54
N VAL A 798 4.59 16.06 -1.43
CA VAL A 798 5.90 16.70 -1.31
C VAL A 798 5.70 18.19 -1.43
N PRO A 799 5.70 18.93 -0.31
CA PRO A 799 5.53 20.38 -0.34
C PRO A 799 6.83 21.11 -0.63
N GLY A 800 6.74 22.36 -1.06
CA GLY A 800 7.87 23.27 -1.16
C GLY A 800 8.82 22.95 -2.31
N HIS A 801 10.08 23.35 -2.13
CA HIS A 801 11.10 23.35 -3.17
C HIS A 801 11.39 21.96 -3.75
N SER A 802 11.12 20.88 -3.00
CA SER A 802 11.33 19.52 -3.47
C SER A 802 10.36 19.09 -4.58
N LEU A 803 9.24 19.81 -4.79
CA LEU A 803 8.36 19.59 -5.95
C LEU A 803 7.90 20.93 -6.55
N ARG A 804 8.51 21.31 -7.67
CA ARG A 804 8.20 22.57 -8.39
C ARG A 804 7.82 22.36 -9.85
N LEU A 805 8.04 21.15 -10.36
CA LEU A 805 7.76 20.80 -11.74
C LEU A 805 7.05 19.44 -11.79
N VAL A 806 5.87 19.42 -12.40
CA VAL A 806 5.20 18.16 -12.76
C VAL A 806 5.25 18.03 -14.28
N VAL A 807 5.75 16.91 -14.79
CA VAL A 807 5.82 16.64 -16.23
C VAL A 807 5.00 15.41 -16.56
N MET A 808 4.12 15.50 -17.56
CA MET A 808 3.36 14.38 -18.09
C MET A 808 3.75 14.11 -19.55
N GLU A 809 4.06 12.87 -19.89
CA GLU A 809 4.42 12.48 -21.27
C GLU A 809 3.27 12.58 -22.28
N GLY A 810 2.05 12.74 -21.79
CA GLY A 810 0.84 12.79 -22.60
C GLY A 810 -0.45 12.80 -21.78
N VAL A 811 -1.56 12.96 -22.50
CA VAL A 811 -2.89 12.95 -21.90
C VAL A 811 -3.21 11.56 -21.34
N PRO A 812 -3.64 11.42 -20.08
CA PRO A 812 -3.77 10.12 -19.40
C PRO A 812 -5.09 9.42 -19.75
N TRP A 813 -5.28 9.07 -21.02
CA TRP A 813 -6.44 8.30 -21.49
C TRP A 813 -6.52 6.93 -20.80
N ALA A 814 -7.74 6.43 -20.60
CA ALA A 814 -7.96 5.09 -20.08
C ALA A 814 -7.49 4.03 -21.08
N LYS A 815 -7.00 2.88 -20.57
CA LYS A 815 -6.75 1.72 -21.41
C LYS A 815 -8.10 1.24 -21.99
N PRO A 816 -8.19 0.93 -23.28
CA PRO A 816 -9.41 0.38 -23.89
C PRO A 816 -9.59 -1.08 -23.46
N SER A 817 -9.98 -1.32 -22.20
CA SER A 817 -10.38 -2.63 -21.70
C SER A 817 -11.85 -2.90 -22.00
N VAL A 818 -12.27 -4.18 -21.95
CA VAL A 818 -13.67 -4.61 -22.01
C VAL A 818 -14.52 -3.86 -21.00
N LEU A 819 -14.06 -3.81 -19.74
CA LEU A 819 -14.74 -3.08 -18.67
C LEU A 819 -14.86 -1.59 -18.96
N HIS A 820 -13.80 -0.99 -19.50
CA HIS A 820 -13.82 0.42 -19.89
C HIS A 820 -14.78 0.68 -21.04
N ALA A 821 -14.80 -0.18 -22.08
CA ALA A 821 -15.70 -0.06 -23.21
C ALA A 821 -17.18 -0.13 -22.78
N ALA A 822 -17.54 -1.09 -21.93
CA ALA A 822 -18.88 -1.23 -21.38
C ALA A 822 -19.32 0.02 -20.58
N ARG A 823 -18.45 0.50 -19.68
CA ARG A 823 -18.74 1.71 -18.88
C ARG A 823 -18.77 2.99 -19.71
N ARG A 824 -17.92 3.09 -20.73
CA ARG A 824 -17.92 4.21 -21.68
C ARG A 824 -19.23 4.25 -22.45
N LEU A 825 -19.73 3.10 -22.91
CA LEU A 825 -21.04 3.02 -23.59
C LEU A 825 -22.18 3.47 -22.67
N ALA A 826 -22.24 2.92 -21.45
CA ALA A 826 -23.26 3.28 -20.46
C ALA A 826 -23.15 4.73 -19.96
N GLY A 827 -21.93 5.28 -19.93
CA GLY A 827 -21.60 6.59 -19.34
C GLY A 827 -21.63 7.77 -20.31
N GLY A 828 -22.22 7.61 -21.51
CA GLY A 828 -22.36 8.68 -22.50
C GLY A 828 -21.17 8.84 -23.46
N GLY A 829 -20.46 7.76 -23.76
CA GLY A 829 -19.39 7.72 -24.76
C GLY A 829 -18.18 8.58 -24.36
N SER A 830 -17.76 9.49 -25.24
CA SER A 830 -16.58 10.34 -25.02
C SER A 830 -16.68 11.22 -23.76
N ALA A 831 -17.89 11.58 -23.31
CA ALA A 831 -18.08 12.34 -22.09
C ALA A 831 -17.62 11.58 -20.83
N TYR A 832 -17.69 10.24 -20.85
CA TYR A 832 -17.15 9.38 -19.79
C TYR A 832 -15.61 9.48 -19.73
N ASP A 833 -14.95 9.33 -20.88
CA ASP A 833 -13.49 9.42 -20.98
C ASP A 833 -12.99 10.78 -20.53
N ASP A 834 -13.69 11.84 -20.93
CA ASP A 834 -13.34 13.21 -20.58
C ASP A 834 -13.39 13.47 -19.08
N ARG A 835 -14.39 12.92 -18.38
CA ARG A 835 -14.48 13.01 -16.92
C ARG A 835 -13.32 12.32 -16.23
N ILE A 836 -12.95 11.11 -16.68
CA ILE A 836 -11.80 10.37 -16.13
C ILE A 836 -10.51 11.15 -16.36
N VAL A 837 -10.29 11.66 -17.58
CA VAL A 837 -9.07 12.38 -17.90
C VAL A 837 -8.98 13.70 -17.14
N ARG A 838 -10.09 14.46 -17.02
CA ARG A 838 -10.11 15.69 -16.19
C ARG A 838 -9.77 15.38 -14.74
N ALA A 839 -10.34 14.32 -14.15
CA ALA A 839 -10.02 13.90 -12.79
C ALA A 839 -8.52 13.59 -12.63
N ARG A 840 -7.93 12.82 -13.55
CA ARG A 840 -6.51 12.45 -13.52
C ARG A 840 -5.59 13.67 -13.68
N LEU A 841 -5.93 14.61 -14.55
CA LEU A 841 -5.17 15.86 -14.71
C LEU A 841 -5.26 16.73 -13.46
N ALA A 842 -6.45 16.89 -12.87
CA ALA A 842 -6.66 17.66 -11.65
C ALA A 842 -5.87 17.05 -10.46
N GLN A 843 -5.88 15.72 -10.33
CA GLN A 843 -5.11 15.01 -9.30
C GLN A 843 -3.59 15.18 -9.46
N ALA A 844 -3.09 15.11 -10.70
CA ALA A 844 -1.68 15.31 -11.00
C ALA A 844 -1.26 16.77 -10.74
N PHE A 845 -2.08 17.73 -11.18
CA PHE A 845 -1.86 19.15 -10.95
C PHE A 845 -1.89 19.49 -9.45
N GLY A 846 -2.82 18.91 -8.70
CA GLY A 846 -2.94 19.11 -7.25
C GLY A 846 -1.72 18.65 -6.45
N ARG A 847 -0.72 17.99 -7.06
CA ARG A 847 0.57 17.70 -6.40
C ARG A 847 1.48 18.91 -6.36
N LEU A 848 1.32 19.85 -7.29
CA LEU A 848 2.23 20.98 -7.50
C LEU A 848 2.17 22.03 -6.39
N ILE A 849 0.97 22.35 -5.88
CA ILE A 849 0.76 23.40 -4.87
C ILE A 849 0.08 22.79 -3.64
N ARG A 850 0.82 22.74 -2.53
CA ARG A 850 0.41 22.16 -1.23
C ARG A 850 0.43 23.19 -0.10
N ARG A 851 1.24 24.23 -0.23
CA ARG A 851 1.37 25.36 0.70
C ARG A 851 1.20 26.69 -0.04
N ALA A 852 0.91 27.75 0.70
CA ALA A 852 0.67 29.07 0.14
C ALA A 852 1.91 29.70 -0.53
N ASP A 853 3.11 29.28 -0.12
CA ASP A 853 4.38 29.73 -0.67
C ASP A 853 4.89 28.85 -1.82
N ASP A 854 4.25 27.71 -2.10
CA ASP A 854 4.59 26.85 -3.22
C ASP A 854 4.40 27.59 -4.56
N SER A 855 5.26 27.30 -5.52
CA SER A 855 5.14 27.79 -6.89
C SER A 855 5.74 26.79 -7.86
N GLY A 856 5.18 26.66 -9.06
CA GLY A 856 5.72 25.71 -10.02
C GLY A 856 5.02 25.67 -11.37
N ALA A 857 5.48 24.77 -12.24
CA ALA A 857 4.88 24.54 -13.55
C ALA A 857 4.36 23.11 -13.71
N PHE A 858 3.27 22.98 -14.46
CA PHE A 858 2.73 21.72 -14.92
C PHE A 858 2.94 21.62 -16.44
N VAL A 859 3.81 20.71 -16.88
CA VAL A 859 4.18 20.55 -18.30
C VAL A 859 3.56 19.29 -18.87
N LEU A 860 2.82 19.44 -19.96
CA LEU A 860 2.24 18.33 -20.74
C LEU A 860 2.94 18.25 -22.09
N LEU A 861 3.67 17.15 -22.33
CA LEU A 861 4.41 16.91 -23.57
C LEU A 861 3.50 16.31 -24.66
N SER A 862 2.40 17.00 -24.98
CA SER A 862 1.45 16.53 -25.99
C SER A 862 0.68 17.66 -26.67
N ALA A 863 1.00 17.88 -27.95
CA ALA A 863 0.24 18.78 -28.82
C ALA A 863 -1.25 18.40 -28.92
N ALA A 864 -1.57 17.12 -28.71
CA ALA A 864 -2.92 16.55 -28.82
C ALA A 864 -3.83 16.85 -27.62
N MET A 865 -3.40 17.65 -26.65
CA MET A 865 -4.24 18.06 -25.52
C MET A 865 -5.49 18.83 -26.00
N PRO A 866 -6.71 18.31 -25.82
CA PRO A 866 -7.94 19.00 -26.22
C PRO A 866 -8.27 20.18 -25.29
N SER A 867 -8.71 21.31 -25.84
CA SER A 867 -9.07 22.49 -25.04
C SER A 867 -10.23 22.23 -24.06
N ARG A 868 -11.15 21.32 -24.41
CA ARG A 868 -12.26 20.89 -23.55
C ARG A 868 -11.83 20.20 -22.25
N LEU A 869 -10.57 19.76 -22.14
CA LEU A 869 -10.02 19.15 -20.92
C LEU A 869 -9.32 20.17 -20.01
N LEU A 870 -9.17 21.44 -20.44
CA LEU A 870 -8.49 22.47 -19.65
C LEU A 870 -9.27 22.86 -18.37
N GLY A 871 -10.57 22.59 -18.31
CA GLY A 871 -11.36 22.71 -17.07
C GLY A 871 -10.95 21.76 -15.94
N ALA A 872 -9.93 20.91 -16.15
CA ALA A 872 -9.29 20.13 -15.09
C ALA A 872 -8.43 20.98 -14.13
N PHE A 873 -7.98 22.15 -14.58
CA PHE A 873 -7.11 23.04 -13.79
C PHE A 873 -7.94 24.09 -13.04
N PRO A 874 -7.46 24.57 -11.88
CA PRO A 874 -8.17 25.61 -11.13
C PRO A 874 -8.48 26.86 -11.99
N PRO A 875 -9.61 27.54 -11.75
CA PRO A 875 -9.94 28.78 -12.44
C PRO A 875 -8.81 29.81 -12.29
N GLY A 876 -8.47 30.49 -13.39
CA GLY A 876 -7.43 31.52 -13.42
C GLY A 876 -6.01 31.02 -13.62
N THR A 877 -5.73 29.70 -13.57
CA THR A 877 -4.41 29.16 -13.90
C THR A 877 -4.04 29.46 -15.36
N PRO A 878 -2.93 30.16 -15.65
CA PRO A 878 -2.48 30.42 -17.01
C PRO A 878 -2.17 29.13 -17.77
N VAL A 879 -2.71 29.00 -18.99
CA VAL A 879 -2.43 27.87 -19.90
C VAL A 879 -1.76 28.40 -21.16
N SER A 880 -0.57 27.92 -21.48
CA SER A 880 0.18 28.30 -22.68
C SER A 880 0.47 27.08 -23.56
N ARG A 881 0.31 27.21 -24.88
CA ARG A 881 0.74 26.22 -25.88
C ARG A 881 1.99 26.75 -26.58
N ILE A 882 3.14 26.15 -26.31
CA ILE A 882 4.45 26.68 -26.70
C ILE A 882 5.43 25.58 -27.12
N THR A 883 6.57 25.97 -27.66
CA THR A 883 7.66 25.05 -28.01
C THR A 883 8.38 24.54 -26.75
N LEU A 884 9.12 23.44 -26.87
CA LEU A 884 9.94 22.90 -25.78
C LEU A 884 10.99 23.91 -25.34
N ASP A 885 11.58 24.67 -26.27
CA ASP A 885 12.60 25.68 -25.96
C ASP A 885 12.04 26.80 -25.08
N GLU A 886 10.86 27.33 -25.43
CA GLU A 886 10.18 28.32 -24.62
C GLU A 886 9.77 27.75 -23.24
N ALA A 887 9.28 26.50 -23.20
CA ALA A 887 8.94 25.84 -21.96
C ALA A 887 10.14 25.72 -21.01
N VAL A 888 11.31 25.34 -21.53
CA VAL A 888 12.57 25.27 -20.78
C VAL A 888 12.92 26.64 -20.20
N SER A 889 12.90 27.70 -21.01
CA SER A 889 13.18 29.06 -20.51
C SER A 889 12.20 29.54 -19.44
N ARG A 890 10.93 29.12 -19.50
CA ARG A 890 9.97 29.44 -18.43
C ARG A 890 10.28 28.69 -17.14
N VAL A 891 10.58 27.40 -17.24
CA VAL A 891 10.93 26.54 -16.11
C VAL A 891 12.23 26.98 -15.43
N GLU A 892 13.22 27.49 -16.17
CA GLU A 892 14.43 28.07 -15.61
C GLU A 892 14.14 29.20 -14.60
N ARG A 893 13.08 29.99 -14.83
CA ARG A 893 12.67 31.05 -13.88
C ARG A 893 12.12 30.50 -12.56
N LEU A 894 11.70 29.24 -12.51
CA LEU A 894 11.30 28.58 -11.25
C LEU A 894 12.52 28.20 -10.39
N SER A 895 13.70 28.06 -11.01
CA SER A 895 14.95 27.75 -10.29
C SER A 895 15.53 28.96 -9.56
N SER A 896 15.23 30.19 -10.00
CA SER A 896 15.79 31.44 -9.47
C SER A 896 15.07 32.01 -8.25
N VAL A 897 13.92 31.47 -7.84
CA VAL A 897 13.12 32.00 -6.72
C VAL A 897 13.63 31.54 -5.33
N ALA A 898 14.63 30.65 -5.24
CA ALA A 898 15.19 30.19 -3.96
C ALA A 898 16.51 30.88 -3.56
N GLY A 899 16.58 32.20 -3.76
CA GLY A 899 17.64 33.07 -3.27
C GLY A 899 17.24 33.90 -2.05
N LEU A 900 16.35 33.43 -1.18
CA LEU A 900 16.08 34.05 0.12
C LEU A 900 16.04 32.95 1.18
N GLY A 901 16.97 33.03 2.12
CA GLY A 901 17.28 31.98 3.09
C GLY A 901 16.06 31.43 3.83
N GLN A 902 15.65 30.22 3.48
CA GLN A 902 14.93 29.36 4.41
C GLN A 902 15.90 28.95 5.51
N LYS A 903 15.90 29.70 6.62
CA LYS A 903 16.11 29.05 7.92
C LYS A 903 14.92 28.11 8.10
N ALA A 904 15.06 26.87 7.61
CA ALA A 904 14.25 25.78 8.13
C ALA A 904 14.47 25.81 9.64
N ALA A 905 13.42 26.11 10.41
CA ALA A 905 13.45 25.82 11.83
C ALA A 905 13.80 24.33 11.94
N ALA A 906 14.95 24.04 12.54
CA ALA A 906 15.35 22.67 12.78
C ALA A 906 14.16 21.99 13.48
N PRO A 907 13.66 20.84 13.00
CA PRO A 907 12.77 20.04 13.82
C PRO A 907 13.52 19.81 15.14
N ALA A 908 12.88 20.15 16.25
CA ALA A 908 13.46 19.91 17.57
C ALA A 908 13.95 18.45 17.60
N PRO A 909 15.21 18.20 18.01
CA PRO A 909 15.70 16.84 18.10
C PRO A 909 14.75 16.05 19.00
N SER A 910 14.11 15.02 18.45
CA SER A 910 13.32 14.05 19.22
C SER A 910 14.23 13.09 20.02
N TRP A 911 15.42 13.56 20.40
CA TRP A 911 16.37 12.87 21.24
C TRP A 911 16.34 13.56 22.60
N PRO A 912 15.93 12.90 23.69
CA PRO A 912 16.13 13.48 25.00
C PRO A 912 17.63 13.46 25.30
N ALA A 913 18.24 14.63 25.21
CA ALA A 913 19.48 14.93 25.90
C ALA A 913 19.13 15.72 27.16
N ASP A 914 18.45 15.08 28.12
CA ASP A 914 18.42 15.58 29.50
C ASP A 914 18.11 14.44 30.50
N PRO A 915 18.99 14.16 31.50
CA PRO A 915 18.84 13.05 32.44
C PRO A 915 17.99 13.37 33.69
N GLU A 916 17.32 14.52 33.75
CA GLU A 916 16.45 14.89 34.87
C GLU A 916 14.99 14.95 34.41
N PHE A 917 14.28 13.82 34.44
CA PHE A 917 12.86 13.69 34.81
C PHE A 917 12.47 12.21 34.60
N ARG A 918 12.41 11.48 35.72
CA ARG A 918 12.07 10.05 35.83
C ARG A 918 10.56 9.84 35.86
#